data_AF-A0A321LN47-F1
#
_entry.id   AF-A0A321LN47-F1
#
_cell.length_a   1.000
_cell.length_b   1.000
_cell.length_c   1.000
_cell.angle_alpha   90.00
_cell.angle_beta   90.00
_cell.angle_gamma   90.00
#
_symmetry.space_group_name_H-M   'P 1'
#
loop_
_entity.id
_entity.type
_entity.pdbx_description
1 polymer ?
#
loop_
_entity_poly.entity_id
_entity_poly.type
_entity_poly.pdbx_seq_one_letter_code
_entity_poly.pdbx_strand_id
1 'polypeptide(L)'
;MPSTLIIPGVQVRTLFEPSAVLPGATGILGVIGVAERGPITPTPVGNMGELVDVFGSATRYSMPEVRSAFTNGVSEIFIARTQPGRGQRASIDLIDGDGDKKITLIARAEGAWGNGLAIQVSQVKTLSGAGIKYVNLEVFLNGQSIETFKNLVLDDESPDYFFDRINNGSRVLVAVDTLFQTGLPLTIAKTPLIKSDAQSASAKLKAGAADVVLVQAKRAGAAGNQTAIRVRDGQAALQLLGAASAPSLEIQANQAGADGSAIRVSVAAAGPTTFNVIVTPAVGLPRTLGPFTTVADVVAGLKSDADVTAISRGAAPPVAIASTALARRVTIELITEGADNREYANLANMDAIAAITDPVVSFSAVGGATQLPDAGETRLQGGRGRGLALFLNGDSGDQPLLEIVPAPGVDGNIAVSLTRGVSTQDGATGVVAVKVFLDDQERENYPDASLDPEDVNYLPHLLQSSTLIRAHDLFVRTHTNNFPVNMVRPSTLTGGASPLVDDYQSALDRLESAEEVDLVIASVANQLDNAGIRAVHKSVVAHCEKMAGVARNRIGLASVTAAEMKTGVPAIIDHANDVRSDYFVLSTPAGTEGPLAGLLARQDYFQSPTFKTIASLDGPAGHYTDSQLTQLINDNIVAINEKRKRGTIVVKGLLTSGRQINVQRTANKSVREVQAIASVYIGLLNNEGARNALRQQIIAMFLQMERDGAIVPSTDGKDPSHRVDVYSTQDDFANGIVRVDIAVRPVRAIDYIYATILVKN
;
A
#
# COMPACT_ATOMS: atom_id res chain seq x y z
N MET A 1 -16.69 -68.20 -32.97
CA MET A 1 -17.99 -68.46 -33.61
C MET A 1 -18.83 -69.35 -32.70
N PRO A 2 -19.70 -68.79 -31.84
CA PRO A 2 -20.78 -69.54 -31.22
C PRO A 2 -22.13 -69.18 -31.87
N SER A 3 -22.92 -70.23 -32.07
CA SER A 3 -24.20 -70.32 -32.78
C SER A 3 -25.30 -69.43 -32.20
N THR A 4 -25.93 -68.66 -33.08
CA THR A 4 -27.15 -67.87 -32.86
C THR A 4 -28.33 -68.79 -32.53
N LEU A 5 -28.96 -68.59 -31.37
CA LEU A 5 -30.31 -69.09 -31.09
C LEU A 5 -31.27 -67.93 -31.37
N ILE A 6 -32.13 -68.06 -32.38
CA ILE A 6 -33.17 -67.07 -32.70
C ILE A 6 -34.46 -67.52 -32.02
N ILE A 7 -34.94 -66.73 -31.04
CA ILE A 7 -36.31 -66.80 -30.51
C ILE A 7 -37.03 -65.52 -30.98
N PRO A 8 -38.23 -65.59 -31.58
CA PRO A 8 -38.96 -64.41 -32.02
C PRO A 8 -39.58 -63.67 -30.82
N GLY A 9 -39.27 -62.37 -30.72
CA GLY A 9 -40.02 -61.39 -29.92
C GLY A 9 -39.36 -61.01 -28.59
N VAL A 10 -38.89 -59.75 -28.53
CA VAL A 10 -38.22 -59.04 -27.41
C VAL A 10 -36.72 -59.30 -27.28
N GLN A 11 -35.94 -58.40 -27.89
CA GLN A 11 -34.53 -58.18 -27.56
C GLN A 11 -34.45 -57.25 -26.34
N VAL A 12 -34.10 -57.78 -25.16
CA VAL A 12 -33.70 -56.95 -24.03
C VAL A 12 -32.23 -56.59 -24.22
N ARG A 13 -31.96 -55.42 -24.79
CA ARG A 13 -30.62 -54.84 -24.82
C ARG A 13 -30.53 -53.87 -23.64
N THR A 14 -29.73 -54.19 -22.63
CA THR A 14 -29.33 -53.22 -21.61
C THR A 14 -28.48 -52.14 -22.27
N LEU A 15 -29.14 -51.05 -22.68
CA LEU A 15 -28.49 -49.81 -23.04
C LEU A 15 -28.15 -49.12 -21.72
N PHE A 16 -26.87 -48.99 -21.41
CA PHE A 16 -26.44 -48.09 -20.35
C PHE A 16 -26.66 -46.67 -20.86
N GLU A 17 -27.79 -46.07 -20.49
CA GLU A 17 -28.04 -44.65 -20.74
C GLU A 17 -27.12 -43.84 -19.84
N PRO A 18 -26.35 -42.90 -20.39
CA PRO A 18 -25.53 -42.03 -19.58
C PRO A 18 -26.42 -41.18 -18.66
N SER A 19 -25.98 -41.01 -17.41
CA SER A 19 -26.67 -40.22 -16.40
C SER A 19 -26.99 -38.81 -16.92
N ALA A 20 -28.17 -38.30 -16.55
CA ALA A 20 -28.56 -36.94 -16.89
C ALA A 20 -27.58 -35.92 -16.30
N VAL A 21 -27.17 -34.95 -17.10
CA VAL A 21 -26.32 -33.84 -16.68
C VAL A 21 -27.17 -32.84 -15.89
N LEU A 22 -26.68 -32.42 -14.71
CA LEU A 22 -27.33 -31.37 -13.93
C LEU A 22 -27.19 -30.01 -14.64
N PRO A 23 -28.23 -29.16 -14.65
CA PRO A 23 -28.14 -27.82 -15.22
C PRO A 23 -27.02 -27.02 -14.56
N GLY A 24 -26.12 -26.44 -15.36
CA GLY A 24 -25.02 -25.62 -14.84
C GLY A 24 -25.51 -24.33 -14.15
N ALA A 25 -24.72 -23.78 -13.23
CA ALA A 25 -25.02 -22.46 -12.67
C ALA A 25 -24.92 -21.36 -13.73
N THR A 26 -25.61 -20.23 -13.49
CA THR A 26 -25.55 -19.02 -14.33
C THR A 26 -25.27 -17.82 -13.46
N GLY A 27 -24.55 -16.82 -13.98
CA GLY A 27 -24.17 -15.65 -13.20
C GLY A 27 -22.83 -15.78 -12.47
N ILE A 28 -21.96 -16.69 -12.93
CA ILE A 28 -20.59 -16.83 -12.41
C ILE A 28 -19.72 -15.82 -13.13
N LEU A 29 -19.12 -14.92 -12.35
CA LEU A 29 -18.33 -13.81 -12.87
C LEU A 29 -16.85 -14.18 -12.88
N GLY A 30 -16.16 -13.95 -13.99
CA GLY A 30 -14.71 -13.93 -14.07
C GLY A 30 -14.22 -12.48 -14.01
N VAL A 31 -13.26 -12.20 -13.15
CA VAL A 31 -12.60 -10.89 -13.08
C VAL A 31 -11.11 -11.05 -13.32
N ILE A 32 -10.59 -10.28 -14.27
CA ILE A 32 -9.15 -10.12 -14.47
C ILE A 32 -8.69 -8.78 -13.90
N GLY A 33 -7.48 -8.73 -13.35
CA GLY A 33 -6.89 -7.46 -12.90
C GLY A 33 -5.65 -7.62 -12.04
N VAL A 34 -5.24 -6.52 -11.42
CA VAL A 34 -4.11 -6.49 -10.48
C VAL A 34 -4.54 -6.87 -9.07
N ALA A 35 -3.84 -7.81 -8.44
CA ALA A 35 -4.02 -8.20 -7.04
C ALA A 35 -2.74 -7.97 -6.24
N GLU A 36 -2.86 -7.83 -4.92
CA GLU A 36 -1.73 -7.78 -3.98
C GLU A 36 -0.94 -9.09 -4.04
N ARG A 37 -1.58 -10.21 -3.68
CA ARG A 37 -0.96 -11.55 -3.63
C ARG A 37 -1.89 -12.62 -4.21
N GLY A 38 -1.58 -13.90 -4.00
CA GLY A 38 -2.43 -15.02 -4.38
C GLY A 38 -2.07 -15.67 -5.73
N PRO A 39 -2.75 -16.78 -6.08
CA PRO A 39 -2.42 -17.59 -7.24
C PRO A 39 -2.71 -16.88 -8.56
N ILE A 40 -1.93 -17.20 -9.60
CA ILE A 40 -2.18 -16.73 -10.97
C ILE A 40 -3.26 -17.56 -11.70
N THR A 41 -3.53 -18.76 -11.20
CA THR A 41 -4.59 -19.64 -11.71
C THR A 41 -5.95 -19.08 -11.29
N PRO A 42 -6.97 -19.11 -12.18
CA PRO A 42 -8.30 -18.63 -11.82
C PRO A 42 -8.80 -19.33 -10.57
N THR A 43 -9.08 -18.55 -9.53
CA THR A 43 -9.47 -19.10 -8.22
C THR A 43 -10.83 -18.53 -7.84
N PRO A 44 -11.81 -19.39 -7.48
CA PRO A 44 -13.12 -18.94 -7.07
C PRO A 44 -13.06 -18.28 -5.68
N VAL A 45 -13.87 -17.24 -5.50
CA VAL A 45 -14.15 -16.62 -4.22
C VAL A 45 -15.64 -16.32 -4.12
N GLY A 46 -16.25 -16.62 -2.97
CA GLY A 46 -17.68 -16.44 -2.73
C GLY A 46 -18.04 -15.16 -1.97
N ASN A 47 -17.06 -14.46 -1.38
CA ASN A 47 -17.28 -13.23 -0.63
C ASN A 47 -16.02 -12.36 -0.52
N MET A 48 -16.17 -11.13 0.01
CA MET A 48 -15.07 -10.18 0.19
C MET A 48 -14.02 -10.60 1.23
N GLY A 49 -14.39 -11.39 2.25
CA GLY A 49 -13.43 -11.89 3.24
C GLY A 49 -12.47 -12.89 2.59
N GLU A 50 -13.02 -13.85 1.84
CA GLU A 50 -12.25 -14.83 1.09
C GLU A 50 -11.34 -14.17 0.03
N LEU A 51 -11.82 -13.13 -0.65
CA LEU A 51 -10.98 -12.31 -1.54
C LEU A 51 -9.76 -11.74 -0.82
N VAL A 52 -9.96 -11.16 0.36
CA VAL A 52 -8.88 -10.55 1.14
C VAL A 52 -7.91 -11.60 1.66
N ASP A 53 -8.42 -12.75 2.10
CA ASP A 53 -7.59 -13.85 2.60
C ASP A 53 -6.67 -14.40 1.50
N VAL A 54 -7.23 -14.69 0.32
CA VAL A 54 -6.51 -15.30 -0.80
C VAL A 54 -5.66 -14.29 -1.58
N PHE A 55 -6.22 -13.13 -1.94
CA PHE A 55 -5.59 -12.17 -2.84
C PHE A 55 -5.03 -10.93 -2.15
N GLY A 56 -5.16 -10.81 -0.83
CA GLY A 56 -4.64 -9.68 -0.05
C GLY A 56 -5.61 -8.51 0.04
N SER A 57 -5.39 -7.69 1.07
CA SER A 57 -6.30 -6.62 1.49
C SER A 57 -6.41 -5.46 0.49
N ALA A 58 -5.31 -5.14 -0.21
CA ALA A 58 -5.27 -4.05 -1.18
C ALA A 58 -6.01 -4.39 -2.48
N THR A 59 -6.25 -5.67 -2.76
CA THR A 59 -7.02 -6.13 -3.93
C THR A 59 -8.42 -5.53 -3.98
N ARG A 60 -9.02 -5.20 -2.83
CA ARG A 60 -10.32 -4.50 -2.78
C ARG A 60 -10.31 -3.10 -3.42
N TYR A 61 -9.13 -2.49 -3.55
CA TYR A 61 -8.95 -1.15 -4.11
C TYR A 61 -8.36 -1.20 -5.52
N SER A 62 -7.51 -2.20 -5.83
CA SER A 62 -7.01 -2.42 -7.18
C SER A 62 -8.03 -3.10 -8.10
N MET A 63 -9.04 -3.81 -7.53
CA MET A 63 -10.22 -4.38 -8.19
C MET A 63 -11.55 -3.97 -7.49
N PRO A 64 -11.93 -2.68 -7.54
CA PRO A 64 -13.12 -2.19 -6.83
C PRO A 64 -14.44 -2.83 -7.30
N GLU A 65 -14.50 -3.31 -8.55
CA GLU A 65 -15.69 -3.88 -9.20
C GLU A 65 -16.14 -5.19 -8.54
N VAL A 66 -15.21 -5.92 -7.89
CA VAL A 66 -15.52 -7.18 -7.17
C VAL A 66 -16.47 -6.90 -6.02
N ARG A 67 -16.26 -5.80 -5.28
CA ARG A 67 -17.10 -5.41 -4.14
C ARG A 67 -18.52 -5.09 -4.59
N SER A 68 -18.68 -4.32 -5.66
CA SER A 68 -20.00 -3.96 -6.15
C SER A 68 -20.71 -5.13 -6.82
N ALA A 69 -19.98 -6.03 -7.49
CA ALA A 69 -20.53 -7.27 -8.01
C ALA A 69 -21.18 -8.12 -6.90
N PHE A 70 -20.45 -8.39 -5.81
CA PHE A 70 -20.99 -9.09 -4.64
C PHE A 70 -22.19 -8.35 -4.03
N THR A 71 -22.08 -7.03 -3.84
CA THR A 71 -23.15 -6.20 -3.26
C THR A 71 -24.43 -6.24 -4.10
N ASN A 72 -24.31 -6.41 -5.42
CA ASN A 72 -25.45 -6.45 -6.33
C ASN A 72 -25.96 -7.87 -6.65
N GLY A 73 -25.33 -8.92 -6.13
CA GLY A 73 -25.88 -10.28 -6.12
C GLY A 73 -25.11 -11.35 -6.88
N VAL A 74 -23.83 -11.13 -7.22
CA VAL A 74 -22.96 -12.24 -7.64
C VAL A 74 -22.71 -13.17 -6.45
N SER A 75 -22.83 -14.48 -6.64
CA SER A 75 -22.58 -15.50 -5.60
C SER A 75 -21.17 -16.09 -5.66
N GLU A 76 -20.51 -16.05 -6.82
CA GLU A 76 -19.19 -16.61 -7.04
C GLU A 76 -18.43 -15.82 -8.10
N ILE A 77 -17.16 -15.52 -7.79
CA ILE A 77 -16.25 -14.79 -8.68
C ILE A 77 -14.97 -15.59 -8.85
N PHE A 78 -14.59 -15.89 -10.10
CA PHE A 78 -13.26 -16.40 -10.43
C PHE A 78 -12.30 -15.22 -10.67
N ILE A 79 -11.29 -15.10 -9.81
CA ILE A 79 -10.25 -14.08 -9.96
C ILE A 79 -9.09 -14.67 -10.74
N ALA A 80 -8.74 -14.05 -11.86
CA ALA A 80 -7.54 -14.35 -12.64
C ALA A 80 -6.63 -13.12 -12.66
N ARG A 81 -5.69 -13.05 -11.71
CA ARG A 81 -4.79 -11.89 -11.60
C ARG A 81 -3.75 -11.82 -12.72
N THR A 82 -3.25 -10.61 -12.96
CA THR A 82 -2.02 -10.40 -13.73
C THR A 82 -0.83 -11.05 -13.02
N GLN A 83 0.19 -11.41 -13.80
CA GLN A 83 1.41 -11.99 -13.25
C GLN A 83 2.09 -10.95 -12.32
N PRO A 84 2.63 -11.36 -11.15
CA PRO A 84 3.36 -10.45 -10.27
C PRO A 84 4.58 -9.82 -10.95
N GLY A 85 4.92 -8.58 -10.59
CA GLY A 85 6.12 -7.89 -11.08
C GLY A 85 5.97 -7.31 -12.49
N ARG A 86 4.73 -7.23 -12.99
CA ARG A 86 4.42 -6.62 -14.29
C ARG A 86 4.05 -5.15 -14.17
N GLY A 87 3.71 -4.69 -12.97
CA GLY A 87 3.55 -3.29 -12.62
C GLY A 87 4.67 -2.78 -11.71
N GLN A 88 4.49 -1.55 -11.22
CA GLN A 88 5.29 -0.96 -10.15
C GLN A 88 4.38 -0.47 -9.04
N ARG A 89 4.86 -0.56 -7.81
CA ARG A 89 4.15 -0.10 -6.62
C ARG A 89 4.43 1.38 -6.41
N ALA A 90 3.39 2.14 -6.08
CA ALA A 90 3.56 3.55 -5.73
C ALA A 90 4.22 3.66 -4.35
N SER A 91 5.04 4.68 -4.14
CA SER A 91 5.69 4.94 -2.85
C SER A 91 5.82 6.42 -2.53
N ILE A 92 6.09 6.72 -1.25
CA ILE A 92 6.43 8.04 -0.75
C ILE A 92 7.46 7.91 0.37
N ASP A 93 8.47 8.77 0.33
CA ASP A 93 9.44 8.89 1.41
C ASP A 93 8.97 9.94 2.41
N LEU A 94 8.89 9.54 3.68
CA LEU A 94 8.69 10.45 4.79
C LEU A 94 10.05 10.96 5.24
N ILE A 95 10.23 12.27 5.10
CA ILE A 95 11.43 12.98 5.53
C ILE A 95 11.27 13.58 6.91
N ASP A 96 12.38 13.74 7.60
CA ASP A 96 12.44 14.45 8.87
C ASP A 96 12.64 15.96 8.69
N GLY A 97 12.77 16.69 9.81
CA GLY A 97 12.91 18.15 9.80
C GLY A 97 14.18 18.68 9.14
N ASP A 98 15.18 17.81 8.96
CA ASP A 98 16.47 18.12 8.36
C ASP A 98 16.51 17.71 6.87
N GLY A 99 15.47 17.03 6.39
CA GLY A 99 15.29 16.62 5.00
C GLY A 99 15.75 15.19 4.71
N ASP A 100 16.17 14.44 5.73
CA ASP A 100 16.62 13.07 5.59
C ASP A 100 15.45 12.10 5.46
N LYS A 101 15.58 11.10 4.58
CA LYS A 101 14.60 10.02 4.44
C LYS A 101 14.65 9.11 5.66
N LYS A 102 13.49 8.88 6.29
CA LYS A 102 13.39 8.00 7.48
C LYS A 102 12.54 6.77 7.24
N ILE A 103 11.43 6.93 6.53
CA ILE A 103 10.46 5.86 6.35
C ILE A 103 9.99 5.91 4.90
N THR A 104 10.06 4.78 4.20
CA THR A 104 9.42 4.65 2.90
C THR A 104 8.07 3.95 3.08
N LEU A 105 6.99 4.60 2.67
CA LEU A 105 5.67 3.98 2.59
C LEU A 105 5.43 3.51 1.16
N ILE A 106 5.03 2.24 0.98
CA ILE A 106 4.82 1.61 -0.32
C ILE A 106 3.38 1.07 -0.39
N ALA A 107 2.69 1.26 -1.51
CA ALA A 107 1.38 0.68 -1.76
C ALA A 107 1.46 -0.86 -1.82
N ARG A 108 0.62 -1.60 -1.12
CA ARG A 108 0.65 -3.08 -1.05
C ARG A 108 0.58 -3.80 -2.40
N ALA A 109 -0.33 -3.39 -3.29
CA ALA A 109 -0.42 -3.94 -4.65
C ALA A 109 0.28 -3.03 -5.67
N GLU A 110 0.85 -3.64 -6.70
CA GLU A 110 1.36 -2.92 -7.88
C GLU A 110 0.22 -2.19 -8.62
N GLY A 111 0.56 -1.22 -9.47
CA GLY A 111 -0.40 -0.56 -10.35
C GLY A 111 -0.53 0.95 -10.16
N ALA A 112 -1.07 1.61 -11.19
CA ALA A 112 -1.27 3.05 -11.18
C ALA A 112 -2.33 3.50 -10.15
N TRP A 113 -3.20 2.59 -9.68
CA TRP A 113 -4.17 2.86 -8.62
C TRP A 113 -3.50 3.42 -7.34
N GLY A 114 -2.28 2.96 -7.05
CA GLY A 114 -1.51 3.39 -5.88
C GLY A 114 -1.16 4.88 -5.89
N ASN A 115 -1.11 5.52 -7.07
CA ASN A 115 -0.90 6.97 -7.18
C ASN A 115 -2.10 7.79 -6.66
N GLY A 116 -3.26 7.16 -6.50
CA GLY A 116 -4.43 7.76 -5.86
C GLY A 116 -4.34 7.77 -4.33
N LEU A 117 -3.37 7.05 -3.74
CA LEU A 117 -3.12 7.09 -2.30
C LEU A 117 -2.40 8.37 -1.92
N ALA A 118 -2.82 9.00 -0.83
CA ALA A 118 -2.15 10.15 -0.25
C ALA A 118 -2.01 10.00 1.26
N ILE A 119 -0.94 10.56 1.81
CA ILE A 119 -0.58 10.44 3.21
C ILE A 119 -0.53 11.82 3.83
N GLN A 120 -1.03 11.93 5.05
CA GLN A 120 -0.82 13.10 5.90
C GLN A 120 -0.27 12.68 7.26
N VAL A 121 0.90 13.21 7.58
CA VAL A 121 1.50 13.09 8.92
C VAL A 121 1.13 14.31 9.74
N SER A 122 0.64 14.09 10.96
CA SER A 122 0.49 15.14 11.97
C SER A 122 1.41 14.87 13.16
N GLN A 123 2.23 15.85 13.51
CA GLN A 123 3.08 15.75 14.70
C GLN A 123 2.30 16.22 15.93
N VAL A 124 2.30 15.40 16.98
CA VAL A 124 1.81 15.84 18.29
C VAL A 124 2.98 16.27 19.13
N LYS A 125 2.96 17.56 19.49
CA LYS A 125 4.00 18.17 20.29
C LYS A 125 3.82 17.86 21.77
N THR A 126 4.92 17.99 22.51
CA THR A 126 4.93 17.92 23.97
C THR A 126 4.26 19.17 24.58
N LEU A 127 4.06 19.19 25.91
CA LEU A 127 3.31 20.27 26.58
C LEU A 127 3.95 21.65 26.41
N SER A 128 5.28 21.73 26.33
CA SER A 128 5.99 22.98 26.06
C SER A 128 5.90 23.46 24.60
N GLY A 129 5.48 22.59 23.67
CA GLY A 129 5.47 22.87 22.23
C GLY A 129 6.83 22.77 21.54
N ALA A 130 7.89 22.39 22.27
CA ALA A 130 9.26 22.30 21.75
C ALA A 130 9.62 20.89 21.20
N GLY A 131 9.17 19.82 21.87
CA GLY A 131 9.45 18.44 21.46
C GLY A 131 8.31 17.79 20.66
N ILE A 132 8.60 16.68 19.99
CA ILE A 132 7.61 15.82 19.32
C ILE A 132 7.42 14.56 20.16
N LYS A 133 6.17 14.27 20.52
CA LYS A 133 5.81 13.14 21.36
C LYS A 133 5.54 11.87 20.55
N TYR A 134 4.80 12.01 19.46
CA TYR A 134 4.44 10.95 18.52
C TYR A 134 3.87 11.58 17.24
N VAL A 135 3.64 10.75 16.21
CA VAL A 135 2.96 11.16 14.99
C VAL A 135 1.65 10.40 14.80
N ASN A 136 0.69 11.03 14.11
CA ASN A 136 -0.44 10.32 13.54
C ASN A 136 -0.32 10.30 12.02
N LEU A 137 -0.69 9.17 11.43
CA LEU A 137 -0.71 8.95 9.99
C LEU A 137 -2.17 8.83 9.52
N GLU A 138 -2.58 9.68 8.60
CA GLU A 138 -3.86 9.54 7.91
C GLU A 138 -3.62 9.18 6.44
N VAL A 139 -4.36 8.19 5.96
CA VAL A 139 -4.24 7.64 4.60
C VAL A 139 -5.52 7.93 3.85
N PHE A 140 -5.37 8.54 2.68
CA PHE A 140 -6.46 8.92 1.79
C PHE A 140 -6.38 8.12 0.50
N LEU A 141 -7.51 7.81 -0.11
CA LEU A 141 -7.62 7.34 -1.48
C LEU A 141 -8.54 8.30 -2.23
N ASN A 142 -8.03 8.93 -3.30
CA ASN A 142 -8.78 9.91 -4.10
C ASN A 142 -9.43 11.03 -3.25
N GLY A 143 -8.74 11.47 -2.19
CA GLY A 143 -9.19 12.52 -1.27
C GLY A 143 -10.12 12.07 -0.15
N GLN A 144 -10.53 10.80 -0.10
CA GLN A 144 -11.31 10.23 1.01
C GLN A 144 -10.38 9.54 2.01
N SER A 145 -10.50 9.89 3.29
CA SER A 145 -9.77 9.21 4.36
C SER A 145 -10.25 7.77 4.49
N ILE A 146 -9.34 6.81 4.35
CA ILE A 146 -9.62 5.38 4.41
C ILE A 146 -8.99 4.69 5.63
N GLU A 147 -7.89 5.21 6.16
CA GLU A 147 -7.19 4.66 7.33
C GLU A 147 -6.60 5.77 8.20
N THR A 148 -6.56 5.54 9.51
CA THR A 148 -5.92 6.45 10.46
C THR A 148 -5.18 5.66 11.51
N PHE A 149 -3.91 5.99 11.70
CA PHE A 149 -3.05 5.44 12.74
C PHE A 149 -2.65 6.57 13.67
N LYS A 150 -2.82 6.36 14.97
CA LYS A 150 -2.56 7.38 15.99
C LYS A 150 -1.45 6.94 16.92
N ASN A 151 -0.79 7.91 17.52
CA ASN A 151 0.23 7.71 18.55
C ASN A 151 1.45 6.89 18.11
N LEU A 152 1.81 6.92 16.82
CA LEU A 152 2.95 6.17 16.31
C LEU A 152 4.28 6.75 16.83
N VAL A 153 5.16 5.85 17.30
CA VAL A 153 6.50 6.18 17.83
C VAL A 153 7.60 5.44 17.07
N LEU A 154 8.85 5.92 17.18
CA LEU A 154 10.02 5.31 16.53
C LEU A 154 10.87 4.55 17.57
N ASP A 155 10.16 3.79 18.41
CA ASP A 155 10.68 2.98 19.50
C ASP A 155 10.18 1.55 19.31
N ASP A 156 11.08 0.62 19.00
CA ASP A 156 10.77 -0.77 18.62
C ASP A 156 10.24 -1.60 19.80
N GLU A 157 10.58 -1.22 21.03
CA GLU A 157 10.02 -1.81 22.25
C GLU A 157 8.57 -1.37 22.53
N SER A 158 8.05 -0.37 21.81
CA SER A 158 6.71 0.17 22.02
C SER A 158 5.64 -0.63 21.26
N PRO A 159 4.46 -0.91 21.87
CA PRO A 159 3.32 -1.45 21.13
C PRO A 159 2.75 -0.48 20.07
N ASP A 160 3.16 0.78 20.10
CA ASP A 160 2.81 1.80 19.09
C ASP A 160 3.96 2.05 18.10
N TYR A 161 4.90 1.11 17.98
CA TYR A 161 6.00 1.19 17.03
C TYR A 161 5.49 1.36 15.59
N PHE A 162 6.04 2.36 14.88
CA PHE A 162 5.53 2.79 13.58
C PHE A 162 5.47 1.64 12.58
N PHE A 163 6.57 0.91 12.38
CA PHE A 163 6.66 -0.11 11.33
C PHE A 163 5.71 -1.28 11.61
N ASP A 164 5.70 -1.81 12.83
CA ASP A 164 4.79 -2.90 13.21
C ASP A 164 3.33 -2.50 13.10
N ARG A 165 2.96 -1.28 13.52
CA ARG A 165 1.58 -0.80 13.46
C ARG A 165 1.08 -0.63 12.03
N ILE A 166 1.92 -0.15 11.12
CA ILE A 166 1.56 0.00 9.71
C ILE A 166 1.55 -1.36 9.00
N ASN A 167 2.61 -2.16 9.16
CA ASN A 167 2.76 -3.44 8.45
C ASN A 167 1.73 -4.49 8.88
N ASN A 168 1.27 -4.46 10.13
CA ASN A 168 0.21 -5.36 10.61
C ASN A 168 -1.20 -4.77 10.44
N GLY A 169 -1.34 -3.44 10.40
CA GLY A 169 -2.65 -2.78 10.48
C GLY A 169 -3.17 -2.16 9.18
N SER A 170 -2.28 -1.80 8.24
CA SER A 170 -2.70 -1.12 7.00
C SER A 170 -3.15 -2.11 5.94
N ARG A 171 -4.28 -1.78 5.28
CA ARG A 171 -4.80 -2.56 4.15
C ARG A 171 -4.24 -2.11 2.81
N VAL A 172 -3.46 -1.02 2.79
CA VAL A 172 -2.97 -0.41 1.54
C VAL A 172 -1.50 -0.03 1.58
N LEU A 173 -0.86 0.03 2.75
CA LEU A 173 0.53 0.44 2.89
C LEU A 173 1.40 -0.64 3.54
N VAL A 174 2.68 -0.55 3.20
CA VAL A 174 3.81 -1.17 3.89
C VAL A 174 4.77 -0.06 4.26
N ALA A 175 5.24 -0.06 5.51
CA ALA A 175 6.33 0.78 5.98
C ALA A 175 7.64 -0.01 5.91
N VAL A 176 8.63 0.55 5.23
CA VAL A 176 9.97 -0.01 5.10
C VAL A 176 10.97 0.93 5.76
N ASP A 177 11.79 0.38 6.67
CA ASP A 177 12.94 1.10 7.21
C ASP A 177 14.00 1.24 6.10
N THR A 178 14.51 2.45 5.91
CA THR A 178 15.57 2.73 4.94
C THR A 178 16.85 1.96 5.24
N LEU A 179 17.09 1.58 6.50
CA LEU A 179 18.21 0.72 6.88
C LEU A 179 18.07 -0.70 6.33
N PHE A 180 16.87 -1.28 6.36
CA PHE A 180 16.65 -2.62 5.81
C PHE A 180 16.79 -2.66 4.29
N GLN A 181 16.69 -1.52 3.61
CA GLN A 181 17.00 -1.42 2.19
C GLN A 181 18.50 -1.57 1.88
N THR A 182 19.39 -1.54 2.89
CA THR A 182 20.85 -1.69 2.71
C THR A 182 21.31 -3.14 2.49
N GLY A 183 20.38 -4.11 2.52
CA GLY A 183 20.60 -5.50 2.13
C GLY A 183 20.30 -6.51 3.24
N LEU A 184 20.37 -7.80 2.92
CA LEU A 184 20.15 -8.90 3.87
C LEU A 184 21.26 -8.95 4.95
N PRO A 185 21.01 -9.55 6.12
CA PRO A 185 22.07 -9.87 7.07
C PRO A 185 23.16 -10.74 6.45
N LEU A 186 24.43 -10.46 6.77
CA LEU A 186 25.57 -11.27 6.33
C LEU A 186 25.48 -12.71 6.85
N THR A 187 26.02 -13.65 6.08
CA THR A 187 26.23 -15.02 6.54
C THR A 187 27.15 -15.00 7.76
N ILE A 188 26.72 -15.63 8.85
CA ILE A 188 27.53 -15.83 10.04
C ILE A 188 27.56 -17.32 10.38
N ALA A 189 28.75 -17.81 10.76
CA ALA A 189 28.86 -19.13 11.37
C ALA A 189 28.07 -19.16 12.69
N LYS A 190 27.90 -20.35 13.29
CA LYS A 190 27.30 -20.49 14.62
C LYS A 190 28.03 -19.59 15.62
N THR A 191 27.39 -18.49 15.98
CA THR A 191 27.96 -17.41 16.76
C THR A 191 27.16 -17.29 18.06
N PRO A 192 27.80 -17.44 19.24
CA PRO A 192 27.11 -17.27 20.50
C PRO A 192 26.71 -15.81 20.70
N LEU A 193 25.56 -15.57 21.34
CA LEU A 193 25.27 -14.24 21.86
C LEU A 193 26.26 -13.98 23.02
N ILE A 194 26.88 -12.80 23.00
CA ILE A 194 27.95 -12.48 23.95
C ILE A 194 27.39 -11.56 25.03
N LYS A 195 27.75 -11.85 26.29
CA LYS A 195 27.36 -11.02 27.42
C LYS A 195 28.04 -9.66 27.31
N SER A 196 27.22 -8.63 27.16
CA SER A 196 27.63 -7.24 27.26
C SER A 196 27.17 -6.67 28.59
N ASP A 197 28.03 -5.90 29.23
CA ASP A 197 27.64 -5.11 30.40
C ASP A 197 26.70 -3.98 29.97
N ALA A 198 25.82 -3.58 30.89
CA ALA A 198 24.96 -2.44 30.66
C ALA A 198 25.82 -1.21 30.38
N GLN A 199 25.50 -0.52 29.30
CA GLN A 199 26.23 0.65 28.86
C GLN A 199 25.27 1.82 28.77
N SER A 200 25.66 2.95 29.35
CA SER A 200 24.97 4.21 29.14
C SER A 200 25.23 4.72 27.74
N ALA A 201 24.18 5.18 27.08
CA ALA A 201 24.31 5.90 25.84
C ALA A 201 25.18 7.14 26.07
N SER A 202 26.08 7.44 25.13
CA SER A 202 26.95 8.60 25.25
C SER A 202 27.22 9.24 23.90
N ALA A 203 27.58 10.51 23.95
CA ALA A 203 27.94 11.33 22.80
C ALA A 203 29.16 12.16 23.16
N LYS A 204 30.01 12.44 22.17
CA LYS A 204 31.10 13.39 22.33
C LYS A 204 30.84 14.59 21.44
N LEU A 205 30.76 15.78 22.05
CA LEU A 205 30.69 17.05 21.34
C LEU A 205 32.10 17.48 20.98
N LYS A 206 32.28 18.03 19.77
CA LYS A 206 33.59 18.31 19.19
C LYS A 206 33.86 19.81 19.06
N ALA A 207 35.13 20.18 19.10
CA ALA A 207 35.65 21.45 18.62
C ALA A 207 36.71 21.14 17.55
N GLY A 208 36.42 21.47 16.29
CA GLY A 208 37.14 20.93 15.14
C GLY A 208 37.11 19.39 15.15
N ALA A 209 38.29 18.78 15.09
CA ALA A 209 38.43 17.32 15.15
C ALA A 209 38.50 16.75 16.57
N ALA A 210 38.65 17.59 17.60
CA ALA A 210 38.88 17.16 18.97
C ALA A 210 37.57 16.98 19.74
N ASP A 211 37.45 15.89 20.50
CA ASP A 211 36.36 15.69 21.47
C ASP A 211 36.58 16.61 22.68
N VAL A 212 35.60 17.44 23.03
CA VAL A 212 35.74 18.43 24.13
C VAL A 212 34.77 18.20 25.28
N VAL A 213 33.57 17.68 25.01
CA VAL A 213 32.56 17.38 26.05
C VAL A 213 32.02 15.97 25.84
N LEU A 214 32.06 15.16 26.90
CA LEU A 214 31.35 13.89 26.97
C LEU A 214 29.98 14.14 27.59
N VAL A 215 28.94 13.74 26.86
CA VAL A 215 27.57 13.69 27.34
C VAL A 215 27.20 12.23 27.54
N GLN A 216 26.73 11.88 28.73
CA GLN A 216 26.42 10.48 29.08
C GLN A 216 25.04 10.38 29.71
N ALA A 217 24.24 9.41 29.27
CA ALA A 217 22.98 9.08 29.90
C ALA A 217 23.22 8.58 31.33
N LYS A 218 22.46 9.11 32.29
CA LYS A 218 22.55 8.73 33.70
C LYS A 218 22.09 7.30 33.96
N ARG A 219 21.21 6.78 33.10
CA ARG A 219 20.75 5.38 33.14
C ARG A 219 21.38 4.61 31.99
N ALA A 220 21.90 3.43 32.29
CA ALA A 220 22.30 2.47 31.28
C ALA A 220 21.05 1.85 30.62
N GLY A 221 21.17 1.46 29.35
CA GLY A 221 20.04 0.94 28.57
C GLY A 221 19.79 1.68 27.25
N ALA A 222 18.94 1.10 26.42
CA ALA A 222 18.60 1.61 25.09
C ALA A 222 17.82 2.94 25.13
N ALA A 223 17.09 3.21 26.22
CA ALA A 223 16.37 4.48 26.40
C ALA A 223 17.27 5.72 26.27
N GLY A 224 18.56 5.62 26.61
CA GLY A 224 19.51 6.72 26.39
C GLY A 224 19.70 7.09 24.91
N ASN A 225 19.53 6.13 24.00
CA ASN A 225 19.64 6.32 22.55
C ASN A 225 18.48 7.15 21.99
N GLN A 226 17.43 7.42 22.78
CA GLN A 226 16.32 8.32 22.42
C GLN A 226 16.69 9.80 22.61
N THR A 227 17.90 10.09 23.13
CA THR A 227 18.35 11.46 23.40
C THR A 227 19.39 11.92 22.38
N ALA A 228 19.22 13.16 21.93
CA ALA A 228 20.17 13.88 21.10
C ALA A 228 20.49 15.25 21.72
N ILE A 229 21.67 15.75 21.38
CA ILE A 229 22.23 17.01 21.87
C ILE A 229 22.41 17.92 20.68
N ARG A 230 21.85 19.13 20.77
CA ARG A 230 22.10 20.19 19.81
C ARG A 230 22.90 21.29 20.49
N VAL A 231 24.01 21.67 19.88
CA VAL A 231 24.81 22.82 20.26
C VAL A 231 24.53 23.94 19.25
N ARG A 232 24.21 25.12 19.76
CA ARG A 232 24.09 26.36 18.98
C ARG A 232 25.03 27.41 19.54
N ASP A 233 25.42 28.37 18.72
CA ASP A 233 26.04 29.58 19.24
C ASP A 233 25.02 30.34 20.09
N GLY A 234 25.46 30.76 21.28
CA GLY A 234 24.70 31.63 22.17
C GLY A 234 24.97 33.10 21.89
N GLN A 235 24.43 33.96 22.73
CA GLN A 235 24.74 35.38 22.75
C GLN A 235 26.14 35.59 23.35
N ALA A 236 27.08 36.05 22.52
CA ALA A 236 28.44 36.37 22.97
C ALA A 236 28.41 37.43 24.08
N ALA A 237 29.33 37.36 25.02
CA ALA A 237 29.38 38.33 26.11
C ALA A 237 30.79 38.59 26.64
N LEU A 238 30.98 39.75 27.25
CA LEU A 238 32.21 40.15 27.93
C LEU A 238 31.90 40.58 29.36
N GLN A 239 32.55 39.94 30.32
CA GLN A 239 32.49 40.36 31.71
C GLN A 239 33.47 41.52 31.93
N LEU A 240 32.96 42.64 32.41
CA LEU A 240 33.71 43.79 32.86
C LEU A 240 33.87 43.71 34.38
N LEU A 241 35.08 43.99 34.87
CA LEU A 241 35.42 43.96 36.29
C LEU A 241 35.76 45.35 36.79
N GLY A 242 35.39 45.63 38.03
CA GLY A 242 35.83 46.79 38.78
C GLY A 242 37.20 46.59 39.44
N ALA A 243 37.63 47.58 40.22
CA ALA A 243 38.89 47.52 40.94
C ALA A 243 38.96 46.26 41.84
N ALA A 244 40.17 45.71 42.00
CA ALA A 244 40.41 44.46 42.73
C ALA A 244 39.56 43.26 42.23
N SER A 245 39.24 43.24 40.92
CA SER A 245 38.40 42.22 40.27
C SER A 245 36.98 42.13 40.85
N ALA A 246 36.46 43.22 41.43
CA ALA A 246 35.09 43.27 41.91
C ALA A 246 34.09 43.09 40.74
N PRO A 247 32.99 42.32 40.89
CA PRO A 247 31.97 42.19 39.86
C PRO A 247 31.38 43.56 39.48
N SER A 248 31.29 43.83 38.17
CA SER A 248 30.73 45.07 37.63
C SER A 248 29.57 44.77 36.67
N LEU A 249 29.86 44.55 35.40
CA LEU A 249 28.90 44.45 34.32
C LEU A 249 29.21 43.25 33.43
N GLU A 250 28.21 42.74 32.73
CA GLU A 250 28.39 41.88 31.58
C GLU A 250 27.76 42.59 30.38
N ILE A 251 28.55 42.79 29.32
CA ILE A 251 28.01 43.26 28.04
C ILE A 251 27.71 42.03 27.19
N GLN A 252 26.46 41.86 26.79
CA GLN A 252 25.98 40.70 26.04
C GLN A 252 25.42 41.15 24.69
N ALA A 253 25.71 40.41 23.63
CA ALA A 253 25.11 40.62 22.32
C ALA A 253 23.59 40.37 22.37
N ASN A 254 22.81 41.21 21.67
CA ASN A 254 21.35 41.05 21.62
C ASN A 254 20.95 39.80 20.81
N GLN A 255 21.74 39.44 19.80
CA GLN A 255 21.50 38.28 18.95
C GLN A 255 22.52 37.17 19.26
N ALA A 256 22.05 35.93 19.20
CA ALA A 256 22.91 34.75 19.25
C ALA A 256 23.61 34.55 17.89
N GLY A 257 24.80 33.95 17.89
CA GLY A 257 25.54 33.64 16.66
C GLY A 257 26.94 34.24 16.59
N ALA A 258 27.68 33.84 15.54
CA ALA A 258 29.07 34.23 15.33
C ALA A 258 29.28 35.75 15.24
N ASP A 259 28.33 36.49 14.66
CA ASP A 259 28.40 37.96 14.53
C ASP A 259 28.50 38.67 15.88
N GLY A 260 27.86 38.12 16.92
CA GLY A 260 27.96 38.66 18.27
C GLY A 260 29.38 38.65 18.81
N SER A 261 30.18 37.63 18.46
CA SER A 261 31.59 37.52 18.89
C SER A 261 32.53 38.47 18.13
N ALA A 262 32.08 39.06 17.02
CA ALA A 262 32.82 40.10 16.30
C ALA A 262 32.62 41.51 16.91
N ILE A 263 31.61 41.70 17.76
CA ILE A 263 31.40 42.94 18.51
C ILE A 263 32.56 43.15 19.49
N ARG A 264 33.11 44.37 19.55
CA ARG A 264 34.15 44.75 20.50
C ARG A 264 33.67 45.83 21.45
N VAL A 265 34.11 45.75 22.70
CA VAL A 265 33.79 46.71 23.77
C VAL A 265 35.09 47.24 24.35
N SER A 266 35.18 48.56 24.56
CA SER A 266 36.20 49.17 25.42
C SER A 266 35.55 50.05 26.50
N VAL A 267 36.29 50.26 27.58
CA VAL A 267 35.92 51.18 28.66
C VAL A 267 37.03 52.21 28.79
N ALA A 268 36.68 53.49 28.64
CA ALA A 268 37.64 54.60 28.70
C ALA A 268 37.23 55.60 29.78
N ALA A 269 38.19 56.14 30.52
CA ALA A 269 37.92 57.22 31.48
C ALA A 269 37.44 58.47 30.73
N ALA A 270 36.39 59.11 31.25
CA ALA A 270 35.82 60.35 30.72
C ALA A 270 35.97 61.53 31.72
N GLY A 271 36.47 61.27 32.92
CA GLY A 271 36.70 62.22 34.01
C GLY A 271 37.17 61.51 35.28
N PRO A 272 37.31 62.20 36.42
CA PRO A 272 37.81 61.62 37.68
C PRO A 272 36.91 60.51 38.26
N THR A 273 35.61 60.57 37.98
CA THR A 273 34.59 59.63 38.48
C THR A 273 33.66 59.12 37.39
N THR A 274 33.95 59.42 36.11
CA THR A 274 33.10 59.09 34.97
C THR A 274 33.86 58.32 33.90
N PHE A 275 33.15 57.47 33.17
CA PHE A 275 33.70 56.62 32.10
C PHE A 275 32.73 56.47 30.94
N ASN A 276 33.25 56.16 29.76
CA ASN A 276 32.49 55.81 28.56
C ASN A 276 32.61 54.31 28.28
N VAL A 277 31.54 53.71 27.78
CA VAL A 277 31.54 52.39 27.17
C VAL A 277 31.46 52.57 25.67
N ILE A 278 32.46 52.08 24.93
CA ILE A 278 32.51 52.19 23.47
C ILE A 278 32.20 50.83 22.88
N VAL A 279 31.12 50.73 22.12
CA VAL A 279 30.68 49.52 21.42
C VAL A 279 31.07 49.65 19.95
N THR A 280 31.89 48.74 19.46
CA THR A 280 32.25 48.63 18.04
C THR A 280 31.50 47.43 17.47
N PRO A 281 30.47 47.65 16.62
CA PRO A 281 29.73 46.54 16.02
C PRO A 281 30.58 45.74 15.04
N ALA A 282 30.11 44.55 14.68
CA ALA A 282 30.75 43.74 13.64
C ALA A 282 30.78 44.46 12.28
N VAL A 283 29.74 45.24 11.99
CA VAL A 283 29.63 46.08 10.79
C VAL A 283 29.15 47.48 11.22
N GLY A 284 29.93 48.51 10.91
CA GLY A 284 29.59 49.91 11.21
C GLY A 284 30.67 50.65 12.00
N LEU A 285 30.34 51.89 12.41
CA LEU A 285 31.25 52.75 13.16
C LEU A 285 31.11 52.52 14.69
N PRO A 286 32.19 52.68 15.48
CA PRO A 286 32.13 52.64 16.94
C PRO A 286 31.17 53.68 17.51
N ARG A 287 30.39 53.28 18.52
CA ARG A 287 29.46 54.12 19.28
C ARG A 287 29.99 54.34 20.69
N THR A 288 30.20 55.60 21.07
CA THR A 288 30.60 55.98 22.43
C THR A 288 29.36 56.27 23.25
N LEU A 289 29.15 55.51 24.32
CA LEU A 289 28.01 55.63 25.23
C LEU A 289 28.51 56.13 26.60
N GLY A 290 27.86 57.15 27.15
CA GLY A 290 28.29 57.83 28.39
C GLY A 290 28.46 59.34 28.20
N PRO A 291 29.09 60.04 29.17
CA PRO A 291 29.75 59.50 30.36
C PRO A 291 28.79 58.94 31.40
N PHE A 292 29.15 57.80 32.00
CA PHE A 292 28.43 57.15 33.08
C PHE A 292 29.16 57.29 34.42
N THR A 293 28.41 57.30 35.52
CA THR A 293 28.93 57.31 36.89
C THR A 293 28.76 55.98 37.62
N THR A 294 27.67 55.26 37.35
CA THR A 294 27.33 54.01 38.04
C THR A 294 27.02 52.89 37.07
N VAL A 295 27.10 51.64 37.55
CA VAL A 295 26.69 50.44 36.79
C VAL A 295 25.23 50.52 36.34
N ALA A 296 24.34 51.09 37.17
CA ALA A 296 22.93 51.26 36.82
C ALA A 296 22.73 52.21 35.63
N ASP A 297 23.53 53.28 35.55
CA ASP A 297 23.47 54.23 34.42
C ASP A 297 23.88 53.56 33.11
N VAL A 298 24.86 52.65 33.14
CA VAL A 298 25.27 51.86 31.97
C VAL A 298 24.16 50.93 31.51
N VAL A 299 23.52 50.20 32.43
CA VAL A 299 22.40 49.30 32.11
C VAL A 299 21.23 50.06 31.49
N ALA A 300 20.91 51.24 32.02
CA ALA A 300 19.88 52.10 31.44
C ALA A 300 20.29 52.65 30.06
N GLY A 301 21.53 53.09 29.92
CA GLY A 301 22.06 53.69 28.68
C GLY A 301 22.20 52.70 27.52
N LEU A 302 22.46 51.42 27.81
CA LEU A 302 22.58 50.37 26.78
C LEU A 302 21.27 49.64 26.52
N LYS A 303 20.18 49.94 27.24
CA LYS A 303 18.90 49.24 27.11
C LYS A 303 18.31 49.27 25.69
N SER A 304 18.60 50.32 24.93
CA SER A 304 18.12 50.51 23.55
C SER A 304 19.24 50.46 22.50
N ASP A 305 20.43 49.96 22.86
CA ASP A 305 21.48 49.76 21.86
C ASP A 305 21.10 48.62 20.91
N ALA A 306 21.43 48.78 19.63
CA ALA A 306 21.02 47.84 18.58
C ALA A 306 21.74 46.49 18.69
N ASP A 307 22.97 46.47 19.18
CA ASP A 307 23.85 45.29 19.10
C ASP A 307 24.05 44.60 20.45
N VAL A 308 24.02 45.35 21.56
CA VAL A 308 24.31 44.81 22.90
C VAL A 308 23.34 45.27 23.97
N THR A 309 23.27 44.49 25.05
CA THR A 309 22.62 44.85 26.32
C THR A 309 23.64 44.74 27.45
N ALA A 310 23.56 45.63 28.43
CA ALA A 310 24.36 45.54 29.65
C ALA A 310 23.56 44.88 30.80
N ILE A 311 24.19 43.94 31.48
CA ILE A 311 23.63 43.22 32.63
C ILE A 311 24.49 43.53 33.85
N SER A 312 23.89 44.00 34.94
CA SER A 312 24.62 44.20 36.20
C SER A 312 25.02 42.86 36.81
N ARG A 313 26.31 42.72 37.13
CA ARG A 313 26.87 41.60 37.91
C ARG A 313 27.36 42.04 39.29
N GLY A 314 27.45 43.35 39.52
CA GLY A 314 27.73 43.99 40.79
C GLY A 314 27.63 45.52 40.68
N ALA A 315 28.07 46.23 41.72
CA ALA A 315 27.92 47.69 41.82
C ALA A 315 29.22 48.47 41.54
N ALA A 316 30.36 47.79 41.46
CA ALA A 316 31.65 48.45 41.23
C ALA A 316 31.71 49.02 39.79
N PRO A 317 32.14 50.28 39.58
CA PRO A 317 32.39 50.79 38.23
C PRO A 317 33.45 49.95 37.51
N PRO A 318 33.30 49.67 36.20
CA PRO A 318 34.27 48.89 35.44
C PRO A 318 35.60 49.65 35.32
N VAL A 319 36.71 48.93 35.41
CA VAL A 319 38.04 49.49 35.14
C VAL A 319 38.20 49.68 33.62
N ALA A 320 39.03 50.65 33.23
CA ALA A 320 39.34 50.88 31.82
C ALA A 320 39.91 49.60 31.18
N ILE A 321 39.39 49.25 30.01
CA ILE A 321 39.85 48.11 29.22
C ILE A 321 40.05 48.53 27.76
N ALA A 322 41.01 47.91 27.10
CA ALA A 322 41.20 48.06 25.65
C ALA A 322 40.02 47.44 24.88
N SER A 323 39.92 47.77 23.58
CA SER A 323 38.92 47.18 22.69
C SER A 323 39.05 45.66 22.67
N THR A 324 38.07 44.99 23.28
CA THR A 324 38.07 43.55 23.54
C THR A 324 36.82 42.94 22.92
N ALA A 325 36.97 41.83 22.20
CA ALA A 325 35.84 41.14 21.60
C ALA A 325 34.93 40.50 22.67
N LEU A 326 33.63 40.42 22.39
CA LEU A 326 32.73 39.59 23.18
C LEU A 326 33.13 38.11 23.03
N ALA A 327 33.22 37.40 24.15
CA ALA A 327 33.57 35.98 24.14
C ALA A 327 32.39 35.14 23.62
N ARG A 328 32.67 34.18 22.74
CA ARG A 328 31.69 33.20 22.26
C ARG A 328 31.07 32.46 23.44
N ARG A 329 29.75 32.24 23.36
CA ARG A 329 28.99 31.38 24.27
C ARG A 329 28.27 30.32 23.46
N VAL A 330 27.84 29.24 24.11
CA VAL A 330 27.04 28.19 23.46
C VAL A 330 25.74 27.95 24.20
N THR A 331 24.71 27.56 23.47
CA THR A 331 23.47 27.04 24.00
C THR A 331 23.41 25.55 23.71
N ILE A 332 23.15 24.75 24.75
CA ILE A 332 22.98 23.29 24.62
C ILE A 332 21.50 22.96 24.79
N GLU A 333 20.92 22.30 23.80
CA GLU A 333 19.55 21.80 23.81
C GLU A 333 19.57 20.26 23.89
N LEU A 334 18.88 19.70 24.89
CA LEU A 334 18.60 18.28 25.01
C LEU A 334 17.26 17.96 24.39
N ILE A 335 17.24 17.03 23.46
CA ILE A 335 16.05 16.59 22.76
C ILE A 335 15.89 15.10 23.01
N THR A 336 14.83 14.73 23.74
CA THR A 336 14.51 13.34 24.07
C THR A 336 13.13 13.03 23.49
N GLU A 337 13.04 11.94 22.72
CA GLU A 337 11.76 11.48 22.17
C GLU A 337 10.70 11.34 23.27
N GLY A 338 9.49 11.84 23.02
CA GLY A 338 8.41 11.78 24.01
C GLY A 338 8.46 12.83 25.14
N ALA A 339 9.52 13.65 25.24
CA ALA A 339 9.71 14.60 26.33
C ALA A 339 9.98 16.04 25.85
N ASP A 340 9.73 17.02 26.72
CA ASP A 340 10.03 18.43 26.43
C ASP A 340 11.54 18.65 26.23
N ASN A 341 11.89 19.46 25.23
CA ASN A 341 13.27 19.89 25.01
C ASN A 341 13.75 20.70 26.22
N ARG A 342 14.99 20.47 26.62
CA ARG A 342 15.62 21.18 27.74
C ARG A 342 16.77 22.02 27.22
N GLU A 343 16.69 23.33 27.44
CA GLU A 343 17.67 24.28 26.95
C GLU A 343 18.53 24.85 28.08
N TYR A 344 19.84 24.86 27.85
CA TYR A 344 20.87 25.45 28.72
C TYR A 344 21.60 26.53 27.93
N ALA A 345 21.10 27.76 28.05
CA ALA A 345 21.52 28.87 27.19
C ALA A 345 22.77 29.60 27.69
N ASN A 346 23.52 30.19 26.74
CA ASN A 346 24.59 31.15 26.99
C ASN A 346 25.69 30.66 27.96
N LEU A 347 26.11 29.40 27.81
CA LEU A 347 27.19 28.78 28.57
C LEU A 347 28.53 29.36 28.14
N ALA A 348 29.31 29.85 29.11
CA ALA A 348 30.51 30.66 28.86
C ALA A 348 31.81 29.85 28.73
N ASN A 349 31.87 28.66 29.32
CA ASN A 349 33.08 27.83 29.38
C ASN A 349 32.74 26.36 29.73
N MET A 350 33.76 25.50 29.80
CA MET A 350 33.61 24.09 30.15
C MET A 350 33.05 23.87 31.56
N ASP A 351 33.41 24.71 32.53
CA ASP A 351 32.90 24.60 33.90
C ASP A 351 31.38 24.83 33.95
N ALA A 352 30.89 25.81 33.18
CA ALA A 352 29.46 26.08 33.03
C ALA A 352 28.73 24.90 32.38
N ILE A 353 29.33 24.22 31.40
CA ILE A 353 28.77 23.02 30.77
C ILE A 353 28.76 21.84 31.77
N ALA A 354 29.86 21.60 32.48
CA ALA A 354 29.97 20.52 33.46
C ALA A 354 29.04 20.72 34.67
N ALA A 355 28.70 21.98 35.00
CA ALA A 355 27.76 22.32 36.07
C ALA A 355 26.28 22.10 35.71
N ILE A 356 25.95 21.78 34.45
CA ILE A 356 24.57 21.50 34.04
C ILE A 356 24.00 20.34 34.85
N THR A 357 22.91 20.61 35.58
CA THR A 357 22.17 19.59 36.33
C THR A 357 20.95 19.14 35.54
N ASP A 358 21.12 18.10 34.74
CA ASP A 358 20.05 17.52 33.91
C ASP A 358 19.56 16.17 34.50
N PRO A 359 18.25 15.85 34.50
CA PRO A 359 17.76 14.59 35.07
C PRO A 359 18.07 13.33 34.23
N VAL A 360 18.39 13.48 32.94
CA VAL A 360 18.59 12.35 32.00
C VAL A 360 20.05 12.14 31.64
N VAL A 361 20.85 13.21 31.54
CA VAL A 361 22.27 13.13 31.16
C VAL A 361 23.19 13.86 32.14
N SER A 362 24.48 13.56 32.06
CA SER A 362 25.56 14.32 32.68
C SER A 362 26.54 14.82 31.63
N PHE A 363 27.18 15.96 31.91
CA PHE A 363 28.18 16.58 31.06
C PHE A 363 29.53 16.60 31.76
N SER A 364 30.60 16.29 31.05
CA SER A 364 31.97 16.37 31.57
C SER A 364 32.97 16.76 30.48
N ALA A 365 33.97 17.57 30.81
CA ALA A 365 35.04 17.91 29.88
C ALA A 365 35.92 16.69 29.56
N VAL A 366 36.32 16.54 28.30
CA VAL A 366 37.22 15.47 27.85
C VAL A 366 38.66 15.97 27.95
N GLY A 367 39.52 15.23 28.65
CA GLY A 367 40.98 15.45 28.63
C GLY A 367 41.45 16.86 29.02
N GLY A 368 40.68 17.60 29.84
CA GLY A 368 41.01 18.98 30.21
C GLY A 368 40.85 20.00 29.09
N ALA A 369 40.03 19.71 28.08
CA ALA A 369 39.70 20.65 27.00
C ALA A 369 39.22 22.00 27.57
N THR A 370 39.55 23.09 26.86
CA THR A 370 39.14 24.46 27.22
C THR A 370 38.26 25.12 26.16
N GLN A 371 38.20 24.56 24.96
CA GLN A 371 37.42 25.09 23.84
C GLN A 371 35.94 24.66 23.95
N LEU A 372 35.04 25.62 23.71
CA LEU A 372 33.60 25.36 23.62
C LEU A 372 33.28 24.45 22.41
N PRO A 373 32.31 23.52 22.52
CA PRO A 373 31.90 22.70 21.39
C PRO A 373 31.40 23.56 20.23
N ASP A 374 31.64 23.09 19.01
CA ASP A 374 31.12 23.72 17.79
C ASP A 374 29.62 23.51 17.68
N ALA A 375 28.96 24.40 16.95
CA ALA A 375 27.53 24.25 16.65
C ALA A 375 27.30 22.99 15.82
N GLY A 376 26.27 22.22 16.16
CA GLY A 376 25.98 20.94 15.52
C GLY A 376 25.06 20.07 16.35
N GLU A 377 24.74 18.90 15.82
CA GLU A 377 23.91 17.90 16.49
C GLU A 377 24.67 16.60 16.68
N THR A 378 24.50 15.96 17.82
CA THR A 378 25.11 14.66 18.09
C THR A 378 24.19 13.84 18.97
N ARG A 379 24.08 12.56 18.67
CA ARG A 379 23.20 11.66 19.41
C ARG A 379 23.96 10.87 20.44
N LEU A 380 23.25 10.53 21.51
CA LEU A 380 23.74 9.52 22.42
C LEU A 380 23.59 8.16 21.72
N GLN A 381 24.68 7.41 21.70
CA GLN A 381 24.76 6.09 21.06
C GLN A 381 25.40 5.08 22.02
N GLY A 382 25.25 3.79 21.69
CA GLY A 382 25.84 2.69 22.44
C GLY A 382 25.16 2.41 23.79
N GLY A 383 23.99 3.01 24.04
CA GLY A 383 23.15 2.64 25.16
C GLY A 383 22.59 1.26 24.95
N ARG A 384 22.82 0.35 25.90
CA ARG A 384 22.29 -1.01 25.84
C ARG A 384 22.07 -1.57 27.23
N GLY A 385 21.10 -2.47 27.33
CA GLY A 385 20.86 -3.24 28.55
C GLY A 385 22.03 -4.16 28.89
N ARG A 386 22.06 -4.66 30.12
CA ARG A 386 22.91 -5.81 30.45
C ARG A 386 22.28 -7.03 29.83
N GLY A 387 23.02 -7.80 29.05
CA GLY A 387 22.44 -8.97 28.42
C GLY A 387 23.37 -9.67 27.45
N LEU A 388 22.95 -10.84 27.00
CA LEU A 388 23.52 -11.47 25.82
C LEU A 388 22.97 -10.74 24.60
N ALA A 389 23.81 -10.43 23.61
CA ALA A 389 23.37 -9.81 22.37
C ALA A 389 24.23 -10.26 21.18
N LEU A 390 23.68 -10.14 19.97
CA LEU A 390 24.38 -10.35 18.71
C LEU A 390 23.85 -9.37 17.65
N PHE A 391 24.73 -8.53 17.11
CA PHE A 391 24.40 -7.61 16.02
C PHE A 391 24.49 -8.29 14.66
N LEU A 392 23.50 -8.03 13.81
CA LEU A 392 23.46 -8.51 12.43
C LEU A 392 23.76 -7.37 11.47
N ASN A 393 24.87 -7.43 10.75
CA ASN A 393 25.28 -6.42 9.78
C ASN A 393 24.77 -6.73 8.37
N GLY A 394 24.46 -5.68 7.61
CA GLY A 394 24.10 -5.75 6.19
C GLY A 394 25.31 -5.63 5.26
N ASP A 395 25.04 -5.56 3.95
CA ASP A 395 26.08 -5.53 2.91
C ASP A 395 26.80 -4.18 2.75
N SER A 396 26.13 -3.08 3.10
CA SER A 396 26.53 -1.75 2.64
C SER A 396 26.52 -0.67 3.72
N GLY A 397 26.41 -1.04 5.01
CA GLY A 397 26.37 -0.10 6.13
C GLY A 397 27.31 -0.45 7.27
N ASP A 398 27.88 0.59 7.89
CA ASP A 398 28.62 0.49 9.17
C ASP A 398 27.69 0.26 10.38
N GLN A 399 26.37 0.39 10.17
CA GLN A 399 25.35 0.16 11.18
C GLN A 399 24.75 -1.25 11.06
N PRO A 400 24.55 -1.96 12.18
CA PRO A 400 23.84 -3.22 12.16
C PRO A 400 22.37 -3.02 11.79
N LEU A 401 21.81 -3.97 11.03
CA LEU A 401 20.40 -4.01 10.68
C LEU A 401 19.54 -4.34 11.91
N LEU A 402 19.96 -5.35 12.67
CA LEU A 402 19.19 -5.90 13.79
C LEU A 402 20.10 -6.21 14.99
N GLU A 403 19.53 -6.14 16.19
CA GLU A 403 20.13 -6.69 17.41
C GLU A 403 19.32 -7.90 17.89
N ILE A 404 19.96 -9.06 17.99
CA ILE A 404 19.35 -10.27 18.56
C ILE A 404 19.67 -10.34 20.05
N VAL A 405 18.65 -10.55 20.88
CA VAL A 405 18.75 -10.79 22.33
C VAL A 405 17.99 -12.06 22.74
N PRO A 406 18.25 -12.65 23.92
CA PRO A 406 17.45 -13.75 24.45
C PRO A 406 16.00 -13.34 24.69
N ALA A 407 15.07 -14.27 24.45
CA ALA A 407 13.69 -14.10 24.87
C ALA A 407 13.57 -14.12 26.42
N PRO A 408 12.54 -13.48 26.99
CA PRO A 408 12.34 -13.48 28.44
C PRO A 408 12.22 -14.90 29.00
N GLY A 409 12.99 -15.19 30.06
CA GLY A 409 12.94 -16.48 30.77
C GLY A 409 13.72 -17.62 30.11
N VAL A 410 14.53 -17.33 29.09
CA VAL A 410 15.40 -18.33 28.45
C VAL A 410 16.76 -18.35 29.14
N ASP A 411 17.07 -19.48 29.78
CA ASP A 411 18.37 -19.75 30.39
C ASP A 411 19.18 -20.69 29.48
N GLY A 412 20.50 -20.49 29.43
CA GLY A 412 21.45 -21.33 28.66
C GLY A 412 22.27 -20.54 27.65
N ASN A 413 23.19 -21.23 26.96
CA ASN A 413 24.05 -20.63 25.95
C ASN A 413 23.33 -20.59 24.60
N ILE A 414 22.89 -19.40 24.19
CA ILE A 414 22.23 -19.19 22.90
C ILE A 414 23.28 -18.86 21.84
N ALA A 415 23.17 -19.49 20.67
CA ALA A 415 23.93 -19.13 19.48
C ALA A 415 23.02 -19.06 18.26
N VAL A 416 23.41 -18.27 17.27
CA VAL A 416 22.68 -18.14 16.00
C VAL A 416 23.65 -18.35 14.84
N SER A 417 23.21 -19.02 13.77
CA SER A 417 23.91 -19.02 12.49
C SER A 417 22.99 -18.51 11.40
N LEU A 418 23.54 -17.71 10.48
CA LEU A 418 22.81 -17.21 9.31
C LEU A 418 23.50 -17.70 8.04
N THR A 419 22.73 -18.22 7.09
CA THR A 419 23.24 -18.60 5.77
C THR A 419 22.36 -17.98 4.71
N ARG A 420 22.92 -17.08 3.90
CA ARG A 420 22.19 -16.51 2.76
C ARG A 420 21.90 -17.57 1.70
N GLY A 421 20.75 -17.44 1.07
CA GLY A 421 20.31 -18.29 -0.02
C GLY A 421 19.29 -17.58 -0.90
N VAL A 422 18.62 -18.38 -1.72
CA VAL A 422 17.43 -17.98 -2.46
C VAL A 422 16.23 -18.74 -1.91
N SER A 423 15.07 -18.11 -1.89
CA SER A 423 13.83 -18.65 -1.35
C SER A 423 13.54 -20.02 -1.96
N THR A 424 13.24 -21.01 -1.13
CA THR A 424 12.86 -22.34 -1.61
C THR A 424 11.53 -22.37 -2.38
N GLN A 425 10.76 -21.28 -2.30
CA GLN A 425 9.45 -21.17 -2.98
C GLN A 425 9.58 -20.77 -4.45
N ASP A 426 10.47 -19.83 -4.76
CA ASP A 426 10.61 -19.27 -6.12
C ASP A 426 12.01 -19.47 -6.73
N GLY A 427 13.00 -19.88 -5.94
CA GLY A 427 14.37 -20.11 -6.38
C GLY A 427 15.13 -18.85 -6.81
N ALA A 428 14.60 -17.65 -6.52
CA ALA A 428 15.14 -16.38 -7.02
C ALA A 428 15.26 -15.28 -5.96
N THR A 429 14.31 -15.19 -5.02
CA THR A 429 14.29 -14.14 -4.00
C THR A 429 15.39 -14.35 -2.97
N GLY A 430 16.21 -13.34 -2.70
CA GLY A 430 17.26 -13.43 -1.68
C GLY A 430 16.67 -13.58 -0.29
N VAL A 431 17.07 -14.61 0.45
CA VAL A 431 16.63 -14.90 1.83
C VAL A 431 17.82 -15.28 2.70
N VAL A 432 17.57 -15.38 4.01
CA VAL A 432 18.54 -15.89 4.98
C VAL A 432 17.94 -17.03 5.81
N ALA A 433 18.65 -18.16 5.82
CA ALA A 433 18.34 -19.26 6.72
C ALA A 433 18.87 -18.92 8.12
N VAL A 434 17.99 -18.85 9.12
CA VAL A 434 18.34 -18.57 10.51
C VAL A 434 18.17 -19.83 11.35
N LYS A 435 19.25 -20.26 12.00
CA LYS A 435 19.21 -21.36 12.96
C LYS A 435 19.55 -20.85 14.35
N VAL A 436 18.72 -21.19 15.32
CA VAL A 436 18.89 -20.83 16.72
C VAL A 436 19.25 -22.08 17.51
N PHE A 437 20.34 -21.99 18.25
CA PHE A 437 20.88 -23.06 19.07
C PHE A 437 20.77 -22.70 20.54
N LEU A 438 20.37 -23.66 21.38
CA LEU A 438 20.42 -23.58 22.83
C LEU A 438 21.30 -24.71 23.35
N ASP A 439 22.35 -24.39 24.10
CA ASP A 439 23.32 -25.35 24.65
C ASP A 439 23.86 -26.29 23.56
N ASP A 440 24.30 -25.67 22.46
CA ASP A 440 24.84 -26.30 21.25
C ASP A 440 23.90 -27.14 20.40
N GLN A 441 22.66 -27.37 20.83
CA GLN A 441 21.64 -28.08 20.04
C GLN A 441 20.81 -27.12 19.19
N GLU A 442 20.57 -27.46 17.92
CA GLU A 442 19.63 -26.73 17.07
C GLU A 442 18.21 -26.89 17.63
N ARG A 443 17.51 -25.78 17.86
CA ARG A 443 16.17 -25.78 18.46
C ARG A 443 15.13 -25.12 17.58
N GLU A 444 15.52 -24.09 16.85
CA GLU A 444 14.67 -23.41 15.87
C GLU A 444 15.43 -23.25 14.56
N ASN A 445 14.72 -23.38 13.44
CA ASN A 445 15.27 -23.26 12.10
C ASN A 445 14.24 -22.58 11.19
N TYR A 446 14.63 -21.45 10.64
CA TYR A 446 13.84 -20.60 9.74
C TYR A 446 14.56 -20.56 8.39
N PRO A 447 14.20 -21.41 7.41
CA PRO A 447 15.03 -21.62 6.22
C PRO A 447 15.01 -20.45 5.22
N ASP A 448 13.94 -19.64 5.20
CA ASP A 448 13.68 -18.65 4.16
C ASP A 448 13.32 -17.27 4.75
N ALA A 449 14.04 -16.78 5.76
CA ALA A 449 13.73 -15.48 6.35
C ALA A 449 14.07 -14.32 5.40
N SER A 450 13.16 -13.36 5.24
CA SER A 450 13.25 -12.25 4.30
C SER A 450 13.29 -10.90 5.02
N LEU A 451 13.83 -9.85 4.39
CA LEU A 451 13.68 -8.47 4.88
C LEU A 451 12.48 -7.74 4.25
N ASP A 452 11.70 -8.41 3.42
CA ASP A 452 10.44 -7.89 2.92
C ASP A 452 9.35 -7.97 4.01
N PRO A 453 8.81 -6.84 4.49
CA PRO A 453 7.76 -6.83 5.52
C PRO A 453 6.44 -7.50 5.10
N GLU A 454 6.27 -7.82 3.82
CA GLU A 454 5.10 -8.54 3.31
C GLU A 454 5.31 -10.04 3.18
N ASP A 455 6.55 -10.51 3.33
CA ASP A 455 6.83 -11.93 3.37
C ASP A 455 6.31 -12.51 4.70
N VAL A 456 5.66 -13.67 4.64
CA VAL A 456 5.27 -14.42 5.84
C VAL A 456 6.50 -14.77 6.70
N ASN A 457 7.66 -14.88 6.06
CA ASN A 457 8.94 -15.10 6.69
C ASN A 457 9.71 -13.81 6.95
N TYR A 458 9.02 -12.68 7.11
CA TYR A 458 9.67 -11.42 7.48
C TYR A 458 10.50 -11.59 8.75
N LEU A 459 11.81 -11.39 8.60
CA LEU A 459 12.83 -11.77 9.59
C LEU A 459 12.58 -11.13 10.96
N PRO A 460 12.34 -9.81 11.10
CA PRO A 460 12.01 -9.23 12.40
C PRO A 460 10.79 -9.89 13.04
N HIS A 461 9.72 -10.15 12.27
CA HIS A 461 8.52 -10.80 12.78
C HIS A 461 8.75 -12.26 13.21
N LEU A 462 9.45 -13.05 12.39
CA LEU A 462 9.82 -14.42 12.74
C LEU A 462 10.63 -14.45 14.04
N LEU A 463 11.60 -13.55 14.18
CA LEU A 463 12.44 -13.49 15.37
C LEU A 463 11.71 -12.94 16.60
N GLN A 464 10.67 -12.11 16.43
CA GLN A 464 9.76 -11.74 17.51
C GLN A 464 8.91 -12.93 17.98
N SER A 465 8.54 -13.84 17.06
CA SER A 465 7.76 -15.05 17.35
C SER A 465 8.55 -16.21 17.97
N SER A 466 9.89 -16.14 17.91
CA SER A 466 10.80 -17.13 18.49
C SER A 466 10.54 -17.35 19.99
N THR A 467 10.71 -18.59 20.46
CA THR A 467 10.65 -18.89 21.89
C THR A 467 11.98 -18.64 22.60
N LEU A 468 13.07 -18.52 21.84
CA LEU A 468 14.43 -18.45 22.36
C LEU A 468 15.05 -17.05 22.27
N ILE A 469 14.72 -16.28 21.24
CA ILE A 469 15.33 -14.98 20.96
C ILE A 469 14.29 -13.91 20.64
N ARG A 470 14.73 -12.65 20.62
CA ARG A 470 14.02 -11.49 20.08
C ARG A 470 14.96 -10.74 19.14
N ALA A 471 14.40 -10.12 18.11
CA ALA A 471 15.13 -9.16 17.28
C ALA A 471 14.59 -7.76 17.54
N HIS A 472 15.50 -6.84 17.77
CA HIS A 472 15.27 -5.41 17.89
C HIS A 472 15.64 -4.72 16.58
N ASP A 473 14.72 -3.89 16.09
CA ASP A 473 14.96 -3.04 14.93
C ASP A 473 15.86 -1.87 15.34
N LEU A 474 16.91 -1.64 14.56
CA LEU A 474 17.91 -0.61 14.83
C LEU A 474 17.64 0.66 14.01
N PHE A 475 16.37 1.10 13.99
CA PHE A 475 15.92 2.30 13.31
C PHE A 475 16.93 3.45 13.42
N VAL A 476 17.36 3.97 12.27
CA VAL A 476 18.50 4.88 12.22
C VAL A 476 18.11 6.25 12.73
N ARG A 477 18.71 6.55 13.86
CA ARG A 477 18.60 7.82 14.53
C ARG A 477 19.66 8.79 13.95
N THR A 478 19.26 9.50 12.89
CA THR A 478 19.76 10.77 12.28
C THR A 478 20.12 11.94 13.18
N HIS A 479 19.07 12.68 13.50
CA HIS A 479 19.11 14.03 14.02
C HIS A 479 18.21 14.15 15.24
N THR A 480 18.23 15.31 15.88
CA THR A 480 17.36 15.58 17.02
C THR A 480 15.87 15.52 16.67
N ASN A 481 15.49 15.71 15.41
CA ASN A 481 14.13 15.52 14.93
C ASN A 481 14.03 14.32 14.01
N ASN A 482 13.79 13.12 14.56
CA ASN A 482 13.66 11.90 13.75
C ASN A 482 12.26 11.63 13.20
N PHE A 483 11.26 12.30 13.74
CA PHE A 483 9.91 12.05 13.31
C PHE A 483 9.69 12.64 11.91
N PRO A 484 8.90 11.96 11.07
CA PRO A 484 8.39 12.56 9.85
C PRO A 484 7.81 13.95 10.11
N VAL A 485 8.10 14.90 9.23
CA VAL A 485 7.64 16.28 9.36
C VAL A 485 6.13 16.38 9.37
N ASN A 486 5.61 17.38 10.07
CA ASN A 486 4.20 17.71 10.01
C ASN A 486 3.80 18.14 8.59
N MET A 487 2.80 17.48 8.01
CA MET A 487 2.31 17.75 6.65
C MET A 487 1.06 18.63 6.71
N VAL A 488 1.16 19.83 6.12
CA VAL A 488 0.03 20.80 6.06
C VAL A 488 -1.12 20.27 5.19
N ARG A 489 -0.80 19.49 4.16
CA ARG A 489 -1.76 18.84 3.26
C ARG A 489 -1.31 17.40 2.99
N PRO A 490 -2.24 16.50 2.64
CA PRO A 490 -1.87 15.17 2.16
C PRO A 490 -0.98 15.26 0.92
N SER A 491 0.05 14.39 0.86
CA SER A 491 0.90 14.21 -0.33
C SER A 491 0.67 12.83 -0.92
N THR A 492 0.55 12.75 -2.25
CA THR A 492 0.29 11.50 -2.97
C THR A 492 1.53 10.62 -3.03
N LEU A 493 1.32 9.30 -2.99
CA LEU A 493 2.32 8.33 -3.45
C LEU A 493 2.56 8.52 -4.95
N THR A 494 3.75 8.14 -5.41
CA THR A 494 4.18 8.29 -6.81
C THR A 494 4.90 7.05 -7.31
N GLY A 495 5.10 6.92 -8.62
CA GLY A 495 5.84 5.81 -9.21
C GLY A 495 5.03 4.52 -9.42
N GLY A 496 3.74 4.52 -9.07
CA GLY A 496 2.86 3.39 -9.38
C GLY A 496 2.64 3.26 -10.88
N ALA A 497 2.87 2.08 -11.43
CA ALA A 497 2.68 1.78 -12.84
C ALA A 497 1.90 0.48 -13.02
N SER A 498 0.96 0.47 -13.94
CA SER A 498 0.11 -0.70 -14.21
C SER A 498 0.79 -1.70 -15.12
N PRO A 499 0.43 -3.00 -15.02
CA PRO A 499 0.74 -3.98 -16.06
C PRO A 499 0.25 -3.54 -17.43
N LEU A 500 0.91 -4.04 -18.48
CA LEU A 500 0.58 -3.72 -19.86
C LEU A 500 -0.67 -4.46 -20.33
N VAL A 501 -1.26 -4.03 -21.45
CA VAL A 501 -2.44 -4.66 -22.06
C VAL A 501 -2.24 -6.17 -22.27
N ASP A 502 -1.05 -6.60 -22.71
CA ASP A 502 -0.71 -8.01 -22.95
C ASP A 502 -0.74 -8.86 -21.65
N ASP A 503 -0.52 -8.23 -20.49
CA ASP A 503 -0.58 -8.92 -19.20
C ASP A 503 -2.04 -9.24 -18.82
N TYR A 504 -2.99 -8.39 -19.21
CA TYR A 504 -4.42 -8.65 -19.10
C TYR A 504 -4.87 -9.71 -20.10
N GLN A 505 -4.35 -9.71 -21.33
CA GLN A 505 -4.60 -10.79 -22.29
C GLN A 505 -4.13 -12.13 -21.73
N SER A 506 -2.93 -12.18 -21.16
CA SER A 506 -2.41 -13.40 -20.52
C SER A 506 -3.30 -13.88 -19.35
N ALA A 507 -3.93 -12.95 -18.62
CA ALA A 507 -4.89 -13.29 -17.58
C ALA A 507 -6.21 -13.84 -18.15
N LEU A 508 -6.70 -13.30 -19.28
CA LEU A 508 -7.85 -13.84 -20.01
C LEU A 508 -7.58 -15.27 -20.49
N ASP A 509 -6.40 -15.52 -21.06
CA ASP A 509 -6.01 -16.84 -21.54
C ASP A 509 -6.02 -17.87 -20.39
N ARG A 510 -5.57 -17.47 -19.17
CA ARG A 510 -5.68 -18.34 -17.99
C ARG A 510 -7.12 -18.57 -17.57
N LEU A 511 -7.98 -17.56 -17.66
CA LEU A 511 -9.41 -17.63 -17.34
C LEU A 511 -10.19 -18.61 -18.24
N GLU A 512 -9.62 -19.06 -19.37
CA GLU A 512 -10.20 -20.11 -20.22
C GLU A 512 -10.39 -21.44 -19.48
N SER A 513 -9.53 -21.72 -18.49
CA SER A 513 -9.61 -22.92 -17.65
C SER A 513 -10.84 -22.94 -16.71
N ALA A 514 -11.43 -21.78 -16.41
CA ALA A 514 -12.62 -21.67 -15.58
C ALA A 514 -13.90 -21.80 -16.45
N GLU A 515 -14.29 -23.04 -16.78
CA GLU A 515 -15.40 -23.34 -17.72
C GLU A 515 -16.78 -22.85 -17.28
N GLU A 516 -16.97 -22.67 -15.97
CA GLU A 516 -18.24 -22.28 -15.38
C GLU A 516 -18.56 -20.79 -15.55
N VAL A 517 -17.53 -19.96 -15.77
CA VAL A 517 -17.66 -18.51 -15.96
C VAL A 517 -18.52 -18.20 -17.18
N ASP A 518 -19.54 -17.35 -16.99
CA ASP A 518 -20.44 -16.88 -18.06
C ASP A 518 -20.53 -15.35 -18.18
N LEU A 519 -20.00 -14.62 -17.20
CA LEU A 519 -19.83 -13.17 -17.23
C LEU A 519 -18.34 -12.83 -17.05
N VAL A 520 -17.81 -11.81 -17.73
CA VAL A 520 -16.38 -11.43 -17.64
C VAL A 520 -16.21 -9.92 -17.49
N ILE A 521 -15.41 -9.47 -16.53
CA ILE A 521 -15.00 -8.06 -16.35
C ILE A 521 -13.47 -7.97 -16.32
N ALA A 522 -12.94 -6.88 -16.87
CA ALA A 522 -11.56 -6.47 -16.67
C ALA A 522 -11.49 -5.23 -15.77
N SER A 523 -10.81 -5.35 -14.62
CA SER A 523 -10.59 -4.25 -13.68
C SER A 523 -9.44 -3.36 -14.17
N VAL A 524 -9.77 -2.39 -15.04
CA VAL A 524 -8.77 -1.53 -15.71
C VAL A 524 -8.96 -0.02 -15.45
N ALA A 525 -10.10 0.39 -14.90
CA ALA A 525 -10.52 1.80 -14.86
C ALA A 525 -9.54 2.73 -14.11
N ASN A 526 -8.92 2.23 -13.03
CA ASN A 526 -7.94 2.97 -12.23
C ASN A 526 -6.49 2.57 -12.53
N GLN A 527 -6.28 1.79 -13.59
CA GLN A 527 -4.98 1.21 -13.93
C GLN A 527 -4.43 1.79 -15.23
N LEU A 528 -5.26 1.87 -16.27
CA LEU A 528 -4.82 2.25 -17.61
C LEU A 528 -5.42 3.60 -18.01
N ASP A 529 -4.80 4.23 -19.01
CA ASP A 529 -5.36 5.41 -19.65
C ASP A 529 -6.53 5.02 -20.58
N ASN A 530 -7.21 6.02 -21.17
CA ASN A 530 -8.40 5.77 -21.99
C ASN A 530 -8.12 4.82 -23.18
N ALA A 531 -6.94 4.93 -23.79
CA ALA A 531 -6.56 4.07 -24.92
C ALA A 531 -6.30 2.62 -24.46
N GLY A 532 -5.56 2.44 -23.36
CA GLY A 532 -5.31 1.13 -22.77
C GLY A 532 -6.58 0.44 -22.29
N ILE A 533 -7.50 1.17 -21.65
CA ILE A 533 -8.81 0.64 -21.23
C ILE A 533 -9.58 0.07 -22.44
N ARG A 534 -9.69 0.84 -23.52
CA ARG A 534 -10.36 0.40 -24.76
C ARG A 534 -9.68 -0.83 -25.37
N ALA A 535 -8.35 -0.90 -25.36
CA ALA A 535 -7.60 -2.05 -25.86
C ALA A 535 -7.89 -3.32 -25.05
N VAL A 536 -7.97 -3.23 -23.72
CA VAL A 536 -8.36 -4.37 -22.89
C VAL A 536 -9.83 -4.75 -23.12
N HIS A 537 -10.75 -3.80 -23.29
CA HIS A 537 -12.13 -4.13 -23.64
C HIS A 537 -12.24 -4.89 -24.96
N LYS A 538 -11.47 -4.50 -26.00
CA LYS A 538 -11.36 -5.27 -27.25
C LYS A 538 -10.81 -6.69 -27.02
N SER A 539 -9.87 -6.84 -26.10
CA SER A 539 -9.33 -8.16 -25.70
C SER A 539 -10.39 -9.03 -25.02
N VAL A 540 -11.24 -8.44 -24.16
CA VAL A 540 -12.38 -9.13 -23.54
C VAL A 540 -13.42 -9.55 -24.59
N VAL A 541 -13.69 -8.73 -25.60
CA VAL A 541 -14.55 -9.09 -26.74
C VAL A 541 -13.99 -10.32 -27.46
N ALA A 542 -12.73 -10.26 -27.87
CA ALA A 542 -12.06 -11.35 -28.59
C ALA A 542 -12.04 -12.65 -27.76
N HIS A 543 -11.81 -12.55 -26.45
CA HIS A 543 -11.91 -13.67 -25.52
C HIS A 543 -13.30 -14.31 -25.53
N CYS A 544 -14.36 -13.51 -25.38
CA CYS A 544 -15.72 -14.04 -25.34
C CYS A 544 -16.15 -14.69 -26.66
N GLU A 545 -15.72 -14.13 -27.81
CA GLU A 545 -15.94 -14.72 -29.13
C GLU A 545 -15.19 -16.04 -29.31
N LYS A 546 -13.93 -16.11 -28.86
CA LYS A 546 -13.15 -17.36 -28.84
C LYS A 546 -13.84 -18.43 -27.99
N MET A 547 -14.29 -18.07 -26.79
CA MET A 547 -14.98 -19.02 -25.90
C MET A 547 -16.33 -19.49 -26.47
N ALA A 548 -17.02 -18.65 -27.24
CA ALA A 548 -18.24 -19.05 -27.94
C ALA A 548 -17.98 -20.10 -29.03
N GLY A 549 -16.83 -20.02 -29.72
CA GLY A 549 -16.41 -21.01 -30.72
C GLY A 549 -16.19 -22.42 -30.17
N VAL A 550 -15.97 -22.56 -28.85
CA VAL A 550 -15.80 -23.85 -28.15
C VAL A 550 -16.96 -24.17 -27.21
N ALA A 551 -18.14 -23.57 -27.43
CA ALA A 551 -19.36 -23.79 -26.66
C ALA A 551 -19.24 -23.48 -25.14
N ARG A 552 -18.29 -22.62 -24.75
CA ARG A 552 -18.10 -22.11 -23.38
C ARG A 552 -18.52 -20.64 -23.30
N ASN A 553 -19.66 -20.32 -23.90
CA ASN A 553 -20.08 -18.97 -24.19
C ASN A 553 -20.11 -18.08 -22.94
N ARG A 554 -19.53 -16.87 -23.05
CA ARG A 554 -19.47 -15.86 -21.99
C ARG A 554 -19.93 -14.50 -22.52
N ILE A 555 -20.26 -13.58 -21.63
CA ILE A 555 -20.56 -12.18 -21.98
C ILE A 555 -19.60 -11.26 -21.22
N GLY A 556 -18.84 -10.46 -21.96
CA GLY A 556 -17.99 -9.42 -21.40
C GLY A 556 -18.81 -8.21 -20.98
N LEU A 557 -18.46 -7.60 -19.85
CA LEU A 557 -19.06 -6.38 -19.34
C LEU A 557 -17.98 -5.34 -19.08
N ALA A 558 -18.27 -4.11 -19.48
CA ALA A 558 -17.44 -2.96 -19.20
C ALA A 558 -18.30 -1.71 -19.00
N SER A 559 -17.69 -0.67 -18.46
CA SER A 559 -18.26 0.68 -18.49
C SER A 559 -17.37 1.64 -19.29
N VAL A 560 -17.97 2.76 -19.68
CA VAL A 560 -17.25 3.89 -20.28
C VAL A 560 -16.26 4.50 -19.29
N THR A 561 -15.24 5.18 -19.78
CA THR A 561 -14.27 5.82 -18.90
C THR A 561 -14.79 7.14 -18.35
N ALA A 562 -14.26 7.57 -17.19
CA ALA A 562 -14.56 8.89 -16.65
C ALA A 562 -14.14 10.04 -17.59
N ALA A 563 -13.13 9.81 -18.44
CA ALA A 563 -12.71 10.78 -19.45
C ALA A 563 -13.76 10.91 -20.57
N GLU A 564 -14.31 9.79 -21.05
CA GLU A 564 -15.37 9.77 -22.07
C GLU A 564 -16.64 10.46 -21.57
N MET A 565 -17.00 10.25 -20.30
CA MET A 565 -18.13 10.94 -19.68
C MET A 565 -17.97 12.46 -19.68
N LYS A 566 -16.75 12.98 -19.48
CA LYS A 566 -16.48 14.43 -19.52
C LYS A 566 -16.64 15.01 -20.93
N THR A 567 -16.26 14.25 -21.96
CA THR A 567 -16.45 14.64 -23.36
C THR A 567 -17.91 14.57 -23.79
N GLY A 568 -18.65 13.60 -23.25
CA GLY A 568 -20.10 13.45 -23.45
C GLY A 568 -20.48 12.27 -24.35
N VAL A 569 -21.75 12.24 -24.76
CA VAL A 569 -22.36 11.10 -25.47
C VAL A 569 -21.61 10.67 -26.75
N PRO A 570 -21.07 11.57 -27.60
CA PRO A 570 -20.31 11.14 -28.79
C PRO A 570 -19.12 10.23 -28.47
N ALA A 571 -18.32 10.55 -27.45
CA ALA A 571 -17.17 9.74 -27.07
C ALA A 571 -17.58 8.35 -26.54
N ILE A 572 -18.74 8.28 -25.87
CA ILE A 572 -19.33 7.02 -25.41
C ILE A 572 -19.75 6.15 -26.60
N ILE A 573 -20.37 6.75 -27.61
CA ILE A 573 -20.78 6.05 -28.84
C ILE A 573 -19.56 5.53 -29.60
N ASP A 574 -18.49 6.34 -29.69
CA ASP A 574 -17.23 5.92 -30.31
C ASP A 574 -16.61 4.71 -29.59
N HIS A 575 -16.77 4.61 -28.27
CA HIS A 575 -16.32 3.43 -27.52
C HIS A 575 -17.17 2.22 -27.91
N ALA A 576 -18.49 2.37 -27.91
CA ALA A 576 -19.40 1.29 -28.27
C ALA A 576 -19.13 0.73 -29.68
N ASN A 577 -18.75 1.60 -30.62
CA ASN A 577 -18.36 1.23 -31.98
C ASN A 577 -17.07 0.40 -32.05
N ASP A 578 -16.13 0.63 -31.13
CA ASP A 578 -14.88 -0.11 -31.02
C ASP A 578 -15.05 -1.56 -30.50
N VAL A 579 -16.16 -1.84 -29.81
CA VAL A 579 -16.41 -3.12 -29.12
C VAL A 579 -17.75 -3.74 -29.51
N ARG A 580 -18.17 -3.57 -30.78
CA ARG A 580 -19.41 -4.16 -31.32
C ARG A 580 -19.32 -5.69 -31.35
N SER A 581 -20.13 -6.36 -30.52
CA SER A 581 -20.19 -7.82 -30.46
C SER A 581 -21.52 -8.31 -29.88
N ASP A 582 -21.88 -9.55 -30.22
CA ASP A 582 -22.98 -10.28 -29.58
C ASP A 582 -22.63 -10.81 -28.19
N TYR A 583 -21.37 -10.68 -27.77
CA TYR A 583 -20.88 -11.19 -26.50
C TYR A 583 -20.33 -10.09 -25.60
N PHE A 584 -20.70 -8.82 -25.82
CA PHE A 584 -20.19 -7.70 -25.04
C PHE A 584 -21.26 -6.67 -24.67
N VAL A 585 -21.18 -6.16 -23.45
CA VAL A 585 -22.05 -5.10 -22.93
C VAL A 585 -21.18 -3.92 -22.51
N LEU A 586 -21.46 -2.75 -23.09
CA LEU A 586 -20.90 -1.49 -22.63
C LEU A 586 -21.96 -0.69 -21.87
N SER A 587 -21.62 -0.30 -20.65
CA SER A 587 -22.50 0.43 -19.73
C SER A 587 -22.01 1.85 -19.44
N THR A 588 -22.93 2.72 -19.04
CA THR A 588 -22.63 4.09 -18.63
C THR A 588 -23.54 4.49 -17.46
N PRO A 589 -23.06 5.23 -16.44
CA PRO A 589 -21.75 5.87 -16.27
C PRO A 589 -20.57 4.92 -15.97
N ALA A 590 -19.37 5.46 -15.82
CA ALA A 590 -18.16 4.74 -15.40
C ALA A 590 -18.33 4.04 -14.05
N GLY A 591 -17.76 2.84 -13.91
CA GLY A 591 -17.84 2.01 -12.69
C GLY A 591 -19.18 1.30 -12.50
N THR A 592 -19.88 0.98 -13.59
CA THR A 592 -21.20 0.33 -13.55
C THR A 592 -21.22 -1.13 -14.01
N GLU A 593 -20.09 -1.65 -14.47
CA GLU A 593 -19.88 -3.03 -14.90
C GLU A 593 -20.06 -4.04 -13.77
N GLY A 594 -19.46 -3.81 -12.60
CA GLY A 594 -19.61 -4.65 -11.41
C GLY A 594 -21.06 -4.72 -10.92
N PRO A 595 -21.73 -3.56 -10.71
CA PRO A 595 -23.15 -3.54 -10.37
C PRO A 595 -24.06 -4.23 -11.39
N LEU A 596 -23.78 -4.05 -12.70
CA LEU A 596 -24.54 -4.69 -13.76
C LEU A 596 -24.33 -6.21 -13.78
N ALA A 597 -23.10 -6.68 -13.58
CA ALA A 597 -22.81 -8.11 -13.44
C ALA A 597 -23.58 -8.73 -12.27
N GLY A 598 -23.59 -8.07 -11.10
CA GLY A 598 -24.39 -8.52 -9.95
C GLY A 598 -25.90 -8.58 -10.24
N LEU A 599 -26.44 -7.56 -10.93
CA LEU A 599 -27.84 -7.56 -11.35
C LEU A 599 -28.16 -8.74 -12.28
N LEU A 600 -27.28 -9.06 -13.22
CA LEU A 600 -27.47 -10.17 -14.14
C LEU A 600 -27.32 -11.52 -13.44
N ALA A 601 -26.36 -11.64 -12.52
CA ALA A 601 -26.09 -12.89 -11.81
C ALA A 601 -27.25 -13.33 -10.93
N ARG A 602 -27.89 -12.39 -10.21
CA ARG A 602 -29.07 -12.72 -9.38
C ARG A 602 -30.36 -12.97 -10.17
N GLN A 603 -30.35 -12.73 -11.48
CA GLN A 603 -31.50 -12.90 -12.35
C GLN A 603 -31.36 -14.19 -13.16
N ASP A 604 -32.47 -14.91 -13.32
CA ASP A 604 -32.49 -16.05 -14.24
C ASP A 604 -32.04 -15.60 -15.63
N TYR A 605 -31.36 -16.50 -16.34
CA TYR A 605 -30.70 -16.21 -17.61
C TYR A 605 -31.63 -15.65 -18.70
N PHE A 606 -32.94 -15.90 -18.62
CA PHE A 606 -33.96 -15.41 -19.55
C PHE A 606 -34.65 -14.11 -19.12
N GLN A 607 -34.36 -13.58 -17.92
CA GLN A 607 -34.91 -12.31 -17.44
C GLN A 607 -34.14 -11.11 -18.01
N SER A 608 -34.88 -10.10 -18.47
CA SER A 608 -34.29 -8.85 -18.98
C SER A 608 -33.93 -7.90 -17.82
N PRO A 609 -32.73 -7.28 -17.84
CA PRO A 609 -32.35 -6.26 -16.86
C PRO A 609 -33.08 -4.92 -17.11
N THR A 610 -33.80 -4.78 -18.23
CA THR A 610 -34.53 -3.57 -18.60
C THR A 610 -35.49 -3.11 -17.50
N PHE A 611 -35.36 -1.85 -17.09
CA PHE A 611 -36.10 -1.20 -15.99
C PHE A 611 -35.91 -1.83 -14.60
N LYS A 612 -34.88 -2.66 -14.40
CA LYS A 612 -34.53 -3.23 -13.10
C LYS A 612 -33.61 -2.29 -12.33
N THR A 613 -33.75 -2.31 -11.01
CA THR A 613 -33.00 -1.42 -10.11
C THR A 613 -31.64 -2.01 -9.77
N ILE A 614 -30.63 -1.15 -9.71
CA ILE A 614 -29.30 -1.49 -9.18
C ILE A 614 -29.30 -1.15 -7.68
N ALA A 615 -28.78 -2.05 -6.86
CA ALA A 615 -28.83 -1.91 -5.40
C ALA A 615 -27.78 -0.91 -4.91
N SER A 616 -26.56 -0.97 -5.47
CA SER A 616 -25.46 -0.07 -5.13
C SER A 616 -24.60 0.21 -6.35
N LEU A 617 -24.13 1.45 -6.50
CA LEU A 617 -23.14 1.84 -7.49
C LEU A 617 -21.78 2.09 -6.82
N ASP A 618 -20.69 1.94 -7.58
CA ASP A 618 -19.35 2.38 -7.15
C ASP A 618 -19.14 3.89 -7.37
N GLY A 619 -19.94 4.51 -8.23
CA GLY A 619 -19.88 5.93 -8.57
C GLY A 619 -21.25 6.61 -8.58
N PRO A 620 -21.32 7.88 -9.03
CA PRO A 620 -22.58 8.60 -9.15
C PRO A 620 -23.49 7.94 -10.20
N ALA A 621 -24.81 8.04 -9.99
CA ALA A 621 -25.78 7.59 -10.98
C ALA A 621 -25.76 8.49 -12.23
N GLY A 622 -26.16 7.93 -13.38
CA GLY A 622 -26.34 8.71 -14.60
C GLY A 622 -27.50 9.70 -14.48
N HIS A 623 -27.32 10.89 -15.05
CA HIS A 623 -28.33 11.94 -15.18
C HIS A 623 -28.50 12.40 -16.64
N TYR A 624 -28.67 11.43 -17.54
CA TYR A 624 -28.88 11.69 -18.96
C TYR A 624 -30.30 12.20 -19.23
N THR A 625 -30.43 13.17 -20.14
CA THR A 625 -31.73 13.64 -20.64
C THR A 625 -32.39 12.57 -21.50
N ASP A 626 -33.70 12.66 -21.74
CA ASP A 626 -34.39 11.67 -22.59
C ASP A 626 -33.86 11.66 -24.04
N SER A 627 -33.35 12.79 -24.57
CA SER A 627 -32.68 12.83 -25.88
C SER A 627 -31.35 12.10 -25.88
N GLN A 628 -30.53 12.27 -24.85
CA GLN A 628 -29.27 11.54 -24.68
C GLN A 628 -29.52 10.04 -24.46
N LEU A 629 -30.52 9.68 -23.65
CA LEU A 629 -30.92 8.29 -23.45
C LEU A 629 -31.34 7.64 -24.77
N THR A 630 -32.07 8.37 -25.63
CA THR A 630 -32.47 7.87 -26.94
C THR A 630 -31.25 7.62 -27.84
N GLN A 631 -30.27 8.52 -27.84
CA GLN A 631 -29.01 8.33 -28.58
C GLN A 631 -28.25 7.10 -28.08
N LEU A 632 -28.01 7.01 -26.76
CA LEU A 632 -27.30 5.87 -26.16
C LEU A 632 -27.98 4.54 -26.46
N ILE A 633 -29.32 4.49 -26.44
CA ILE A 633 -30.07 3.27 -26.75
C ILE A 633 -29.98 2.91 -28.23
N ASN A 634 -30.04 3.89 -29.14
CA ASN A 634 -29.93 3.66 -30.58
C ASN A 634 -28.53 3.14 -30.95
N ASP A 635 -27.50 3.57 -30.24
CA ASP A 635 -26.12 3.13 -30.38
C ASP A 635 -25.75 1.94 -29.47
N ASN A 636 -26.75 1.22 -28.95
CA ASN A 636 -26.61 -0.03 -28.21
C ASN A 636 -25.77 0.04 -26.93
N ILE A 637 -25.83 1.16 -26.22
CA ILE A 637 -25.19 1.35 -24.90
C ILE A 637 -26.22 1.16 -23.78
N VAL A 638 -25.82 0.46 -22.72
CA VAL A 638 -26.64 0.26 -21.52
C VAL A 638 -26.50 1.47 -20.60
N ALA A 639 -27.48 2.38 -20.67
CA ALA A 639 -27.55 3.51 -19.74
C ALA A 639 -28.13 3.10 -18.38
N ILE A 640 -27.38 3.37 -17.32
CA ILE A 640 -27.79 3.25 -15.92
C ILE A 640 -28.06 4.65 -15.41
N ASN A 641 -29.33 4.95 -15.17
CA ASN A 641 -29.79 6.32 -14.95
C ASN A 641 -30.68 6.40 -13.71
N GLU A 642 -30.55 7.49 -12.96
CA GLU A 642 -31.51 7.77 -11.90
C GLU A 642 -32.84 8.23 -12.52
N LYS A 643 -33.95 7.64 -12.05
CA LYS A 643 -35.31 8.04 -12.44
C LYS A 643 -36.11 8.33 -11.18
N ARG A 644 -36.82 9.47 -11.18
CA ARG A 644 -37.66 9.91 -10.07
C ARG A 644 -38.68 8.81 -9.71
N LYS A 645 -38.79 8.49 -8.42
CA LYS A 645 -39.67 7.44 -7.85
C LYS A 645 -39.32 5.99 -8.22
N ARG A 646 -38.21 5.74 -8.93
CA ARG A 646 -37.74 4.38 -9.27
C ARG A 646 -36.29 4.10 -8.89
N GLY A 647 -35.56 5.12 -8.43
CA GLY A 647 -34.14 5.01 -8.08
C GLY A 647 -33.25 4.85 -9.31
N THR A 648 -32.09 4.23 -9.13
CA THR A 648 -31.14 3.92 -10.20
C THR A 648 -31.58 2.68 -10.96
N ILE A 649 -31.87 2.83 -12.24
CA ILE A 649 -32.34 1.73 -13.09
C ILE A 649 -31.45 1.52 -14.31
N VAL A 650 -31.42 0.28 -14.80
CA VAL A 650 -30.98 -0.03 -16.17
C VAL A 650 -32.10 0.38 -17.13
N VAL A 651 -31.85 1.34 -18.02
CA VAL A 651 -32.90 1.86 -18.93
C VAL A 651 -33.31 0.81 -19.96
N LYS A 652 -32.34 0.13 -20.60
CA LYS A 652 -32.57 -0.96 -21.55
C LYS A 652 -31.37 -1.91 -21.58
N GLY A 653 -31.63 -3.22 -21.52
CA GLY A 653 -30.58 -4.24 -21.55
C GLY A 653 -30.21 -4.68 -22.96
N LEU A 654 -29.09 -4.17 -23.48
CA LEU A 654 -28.60 -4.44 -24.83
C LEU A 654 -27.14 -4.89 -24.81
N LEU A 655 -26.79 -5.75 -25.75
CA LEU A 655 -25.41 -6.01 -26.18
C LEU A 655 -24.99 -4.92 -27.15
N THR A 656 -23.69 -4.72 -27.34
CA THR A 656 -23.19 -3.69 -28.26
C THR A 656 -23.54 -3.97 -29.73
N SER A 657 -23.92 -5.20 -30.09
CA SER A 657 -24.54 -5.54 -31.38
C SER A 657 -26.00 -5.09 -31.56
N GLY A 658 -26.68 -4.71 -30.47
CA GLY A 658 -28.10 -4.33 -30.45
C GLY A 658 -29.06 -5.46 -30.08
N ARG A 659 -28.55 -6.68 -29.88
CA ARG A 659 -29.32 -7.81 -29.36
C ARG A 659 -29.64 -7.62 -27.87
N GLN A 660 -30.79 -8.12 -27.41
CA GLN A 660 -31.14 -8.06 -25.98
C GLN A 660 -30.29 -9.04 -25.16
N ILE A 661 -29.83 -8.61 -23.98
CA ILE A 661 -28.96 -9.42 -23.11
C ILE A 661 -29.60 -10.76 -22.72
N ASN A 662 -30.89 -10.77 -22.37
CA ASN A 662 -31.58 -12.00 -21.95
C ASN A 662 -31.74 -13.02 -23.09
N VAL A 663 -31.89 -12.54 -24.33
CA VAL A 663 -31.96 -13.40 -25.52
C VAL A 663 -30.64 -14.11 -25.71
N GLN A 664 -29.51 -13.39 -25.61
CA GLN A 664 -28.19 -13.99 -25.73
C GLN A 664 -27.85 -14.91 -24.56
N ARG A 665 -28.17 -14.54 -23.32
CA ARG A 665 -27.96 -15.40 -22.15
C ARG A 665 -28.71 -16.72 -22.28
N THR A 666 -29.93 -16.71 -22.81
CA THR A 666 -30.72 -17.91 -23.11
C THR A 666 -30.07 -18.78 -24.19
N ALA A 667 -29.56 -18.16 -25.26
CA ALA A 667 -28.82 -18.88 -26.30
C ALA A 667 -27.52 -19.51 -25.78
N ASN A 668 -26.74 -18.74 -25.01
CA ASN A 668 -25.49 -19.19 -24.40
C ASN A 668 -25.73 -20.37 -23.46
N LYS A 669 -26.76 -20.27 -22.61
CA LYS A 669 -27.17 -21.35 -21.71
C LYS A 669 -27.52 -22.62 -22.48
N SER A 670 -28.33 -22.48 -23.54
CA SER A 670 -28.72 -23.59 -24.42
C SER A 670 -27.50 -24.31 -25.02
N VAL A 671 -26.56 -23.55 -25.59
CA VAL A 671 -25.34 -24.11 -26.22
C VAL A 671 -24.46 -24.82 -25.19
N ARG A 672 -24.24 -24.19 -24.02
CA ARG A 672 -23.41 -24.76 -22.94
C ARG A 672 -23.99 -26.06 -22.40
N GLU A 673 -25.31 -26.13 -22.18
CA GLU A 673 -25.94 -27.34 -21.67
C GLU A 673 -25.98 -28.46 -22.71
N VAL A 674 -26.24 -28.14 -23.99
CA VAL A 674 -26.17 -29.13 -25.06
C VAL A 674 -24.75 -29.68 -25.19
N GLN A 675 -23.72 -28.83 -25.09
CA GLN A 675 -22.33 -29.28 -25.04
C GLN A 675 -22.08 -30.18 -23.83
N ALA A 676 -22.57 -29.82 -22.64
CA ALA A 676 -22.38 -30.61 -21.43
C ALA A 676 -23.03 -32.00 -21.56
N ILE A 677 -24.24 -32.08 -22.10
CA ILE A 677 -24.92 -33.35 -22.42
C ILE A 677 -24.12 -34.14 -23.46
N ALA A 678 -23.72 -33.49 -24.56
CA ALA A 678 -23.00 -34.12 -25.66
C ALA A 678 -21.64 -34.70 -25.23
N SER A 679 -20.93 -34.04 -24.31
CA SER A 679 -19.64 -34.51 -23.78
C SER A 679 -19.72 -35.88 -23.10
N VAL A 680 -20.87 -36.25 -22.52
CA VAL A 680 -21.06 -37.58 -21.90
C VAL A 680 -21.10 -38.71 -22.94
N TYR A 681 -21.40 -38.37 -24.20
CA TYR A 681 -21.43 -39.33 -25.30
C TYR A 681 -20.08 -39.51 -26.00
N ILE A 682 -19.05 -38.75 -25.60
CA ILE A 682 -17.68 -38.94 -26.11
C ILE A 682 -17.17 -40.30 -25.66
N GLY A 683 -16.63 -41.08 -26.60
CA GLY A 683 -16.14 -42.45 -26.38
C GLY A 683 -17.23 -43.53 -26.49
N LEU A 684 -18.52 -43.16 -26.62
CA LEU A 684 -19.58 -44.12 -26.90
C LEU A 684 -19.61 -44.51 -28.38
N LEU A 685 -20.21 -45.66 -28.69
CA LEU A 685 -20.38 -46.13 -30.06
C LEU A 685 -21.40 -45.25 -30.79
N ASN A 686 -20.98 -44.61 -31.89
CA ASN A 686 -21.87 -43.86 -32.78
C ASN A 686 -22.85 -44.82 -33.49
N ASN A 687 -24.02 -45.03 -32.91
CA ASN A 687 -25.12 -45.81 -33.49
C ASN A 687 -26.44 -45.04 -33.33
N GLU A 688 -27.48 -45.51 -34.03
CA GLU A 688 -28.79 -44.86 -34.01
C GLU A 688 -29.39 -44.76 -32.58
N GLY A 689 -29.21 -45.78 -31.75
CA GLY A 689 -29.66 -45.76 -30.36
C GLY A 689 -29.00 -44.68 -29.52
N ALA A 690 -27.67 -44.54 -29.61
CA ALA A 690 -26.91 -43.50 -28.89
C ALA A 690 -27.29 -42.09 -29.37
N ARG A 691 -27.47 -41.89 -30.68
CA ARG A 691 -27.93 -40.61 -31.24
C ARG A 691 -29.35 -40.25 -30.81
N ASN A 692 -30.26 -41.23 -30.80
CA ASN A 692 -31.62 -41.03 -30.30
C ASN A 692 -31.63 -40.71 -28.81
N ALA A 693 -30.82 -41.38 -27.99
CA ALA A 693 -30.68 -41.07 -26.57
C ALA A 693 -30.18 -39.63 -26.35
N LEU A 694 -29.12 -39.22 -27.05
CA LEU A 694 -28.60 -37.85 -27.01
C LEU A 694 -29.69 -36.83 -27.40
N ARG A 695 -30.41 -37.09 -28.49
CA ARG A 695 -31.53 -36.25 -28.94
C ARG A 695 -32.61 -36.13 -27.86
N GLN A 696 -33.01 -37.22 -27.22
CA GLN A 696 -34.05 -37.21 -26.19
C GLN A 696 -33.63 -36.43 -24.95
N GLN A 697 -32.37 -36.53 -24.51
CA GLN A 697 -31.87 -35.74 -23.37
C GLN A 697 -31.87 -34.24 -23.68
N ILE A 698 -31.46 -33.85 -24.89
CA ILE A 698 -31.49 -32.45 -25.33
C ILE A 698 -32.94 -31.92 -25.41
N ILE A 699 -33.87 -32.71 -25.96
CA ILE A 699 -35.29 -32.34 -26.02
C ILE A 699 -35.87 -32.18 -24.61
N ALA A 700 -35.55 -33.09 -23.68
CA ALA A 700 -36.03 -33.01 -22.30
C ALA A 700 -35.56 -31.72 -21.61
N MET A 701 -34.31 -31.33 -21.83
CA MET A 701 -33.75 -30.06 -21.35
C MET A 701 -34.50 -28.85 -21.94
N PHE A 702 -34.73 -28.80 -23.25
CA PHE A 702 -35.46 -27.69 -23.85
C PHE A 702 -36.93 -27.63 -23.43
N LEU A 703 -37.59 -28.78 -23.23
CA LEU A 703 -38.93 -28.82 -22.66
C LEU A 703 -38.96 -28.23 -21.24
N GLN A 704 -37.91 -28.44 -20.45
CA GLN A 704 -37.79 -27.79 -19.14
C GLN A 704 -37.63 -26.27 -19.30
N MET A 705 -36.74 -25.80 -20.19
CA MET A 705 -36.59 -24.38 -20.48
C MET A 705 -37.88 -23.71 -20.97
N GLU A 706 -38.72 -24.44 -21.72
CA GLU A 706 -40.04 -23.96 -22.15
C GLU A 706 -41.00 -23.84 -20.96
N ARG A 707 -41.03 -24.82 -20.06
CA ARG A 707 -41.83 -24.76 -18.83
C ARG A 707 -41.42 -23.60 -17.91
N ASP A 708 -40.13 -23.32 -17.85
CA ASP A 708 -39.58 -22.20 -17.08
C ASP A 708 -39.87 -20.84 -17.75
N GLY A 709 -40.38 -20.84 -19.00
CA GLY A 709 -40.69 -19.65 -19.78
C GLY A 709 -39.47 -18.98 -20.42
N ALA A 710 -38.33 -19.68 -20.48
CA ALA A 710 -37.10 -19.18 -21.08
C ALA A 710 -37.16 -19.17 -22.62
N ILE A 711 -37.80 -20.18 -23.20
CA ILE A 711 -38.07 -20.29 -24.64
C ILE A 711 -39.58 -20.40 -24.88
N VAL A 712 -40.06 -19.90 -26.01
CA VAL A 712 -41.49 -19.84 -26.31
C VAL A 712 -41.77 -20.28 -27.75
N PRO A 713 -42.90 -20.97 -28.01
CA PRO A 713 -43.37 -21.21 -29.37
C PRO A 713 -43.75 -19.89 -30.04
N SER A 714 -43.93 -19.93 -31.36
CA SER A 714 -44.45 -18.79 -32.11
C SER A 714 -45.86 -18.39 -31.66
N THR A 715 -46.17 -17.10 -31.76
CA THR A 715 -47.49 -16.55 -31.40
C THR A 715 -48.62 -17.10 -32.26
N ASP A 716 -48.31 -17.58 -33.47
CA ASP A 716 -49.25 -18.25 -34.36
C ASP A 716 -49.35 -19.77 -34.15
N GLY A 717 -48.58 -20.31 -33.20
CA GLY A 717 -48.57 -21.73 -32.82
C GLY A 717 -47.99 -22.67 -33.88
N LYS A 718 -47.45 -22.16 -34.99
CA LYS A 718 -46.95 -23.01 -36.09
C LYS A 718 -45.52 -23.49 -35.88
N ASP A 719 -44.71 -22.64 -35.26
CA ASP A 719 -43.31 -22.95 -34.98
C ASP A 719 -43.11 -23.31 -33.49
N PRO A 720 -42.50 -24.47 -33.18
CA PRO A 720 -42.26 -24.91 -31.80
C PRO A 720 -41.24 -24.03 -31.09
N SER A 721 -41.13 -24.14 -29.76
CA SER A 721 -40.13 -23.40 -28.98
C SER A 721 -38.68 -23.78 -29.33
N HIS A 722 -38.47 -25.03 -29.78
CA HIS A 722 -37.18 -25.59 -30.14
C HIS A 722 -37.28 -26.60 -31.30
N ARG A 723 -36.17 -26.78 -32.02
CA ARG A 723 -35.95 -27.87 -32.99
C ARG A 723 -34.59 -28.49 -32.70
N VAL A 724 -34.50 -29.81 -32.71
CA VAL A 724 -33.28 -30.56 -32.42
C VAL A 724 -33.14 -31.64 -33.46
N ASP A 725 -31.99 -31.70 -34.12
CA ASP A 725 -31.61 -32.81 -34.97
C ASP A 725 -30.23 -33.34 -34.60
N VAL A 726 -30.10 -34.67 -34.55
CA VAL A 726 -28.87 -35.36 -34.17
C VAL A 726 -28.58 -36.41 -35.21
N TYR A 727 -27.54 -36.19 -36.01
CA TYR A 727 -27.26 -37.03 -37.17
C TYR A 727 -25.76 -37.21 -37.40
N SER A 728 -25.42 -38.12 -38.30
CA SER A 728 -24.06 -38.42 -38.71
C SER A 728 -24.13 -38.75 -40.20
N THR A 729 -23.49 -37.94 -41.06
CA THR A 729 -23.35 -38.27 -42.49
C THR A 729 -22.39 -39.47 -42.67
N GLN A 730 -22.27 -40.01 -43.89
CA GLN A 730 -21.32 -41.10 -44.16
C GLN A 730 -19.88 -40.66 -43.88
N ASP A 731 -19.50 -39.45 -44.30
CA ASP A 731 -18.18 -38.88 -44.03
C ASP A 731 -17.98 -38.58 -42.54
N ASP A 732 -19.00 -38.06 -41.84
CA ASP A 732 -18.93 -37.85 -40.39
C ASP A 732 -18.78 -39.20 -39.67
N PHE A 733 -19.51 -40.24 -40.08
CA PHE A 733 -19.43 -41.58 -39.49
C PHE A 733 -18.03 -42.18 -39.66
N ALA A 734 -17.42 -42.02 -40.84
CA ALA A 734 -16.05 -42.46 -41.10
C ALA A 734 -15.02 -41.74 -40.21
N ASN A 735 -15.29 -40.50 -39.81
CA ASN A 735 -14.46 -39.70 -38.92
C ASN A 735 -14.86 -39.76 -37.44
N GLY A 736 -15.85 -40.58 -37.09
CA GLY A 736 -16.35 -40.70 -35.71
C GLY A 736 -17.06 -39.44 -35.18
N ILE A 737 -17.68 -38.65 -36.06
CA ILE A 737 -18.36 -37.39 -35.75
C ILE A 737 -19.88 -37.59 -35.67
N VAL A 738 -20.52 -36.94 -34.69
CA VAL A 738 -21.98 -36.74 -34.61
C VAL A 738 -22.26 -35.24 -34.59
N ARG A 739 -23.22 -34.80 -35.40
CA ARG A 739 -23.67 -33.41 -35.47
C ARG A 739 -24.96 -33.23 -34.69
N VAL A 740 -25.02 -32.15 -33.93
CA VAL A 740 -26.19 -31.73 -33.17
C VAL A 740 -26.58 -30.35 -33.64
N ASP A 741 -27.66 -30.26 -34.41
CA ASP A 741 -28.23 -29.00 -34.86
C ASP A 741 -29.40 -28.64 -33.95
N ILE A 742 -29.32 -27.45 -33.35
CA ILE A 742 -30.37 -26.91 -32.49
C ILE A 742 -30.87 -25.59 -33.04
N ALA A 743 -32.17 -25.35 -32.91
CA ALA A 743 -32.79 -24.06 -33.09
C ALA A 743 -33.66 -23.76 -31.86
N VAL A 744 -33.40 -22.65 -31.17
CA VAL A 744 -34.15 -22.25 -29.97
C VAL A 744 -34.76 -20.87 -30.15
N ARG A 745 -35.96 -20.63 -29.61
CA ARG A 745 -36.63 -19.33 -29.67
C ARG A 745 -36.77 -18.72 -28.27
N PRO A 746 -35.81 -17.88 -27.83
CA PRO A 746 -35.86 -17.23 -26.52
C PRO A 746 -37.08 -16.34 -26.33
N VAL A 747 -37.51 -16.17 -25.09
CA VAL A 747 -38.57 -15.22 -24.72
C VAL A 747 -38.16 -13.80 -25.16
N ARG A 748 -39.01 -13.16 -25.97
CA ARG A 748 -38.79 -11.86 -26.65
C ARG A 748 -37.86 -11.84 -27.86
N ALA A 749 -37.42 -12.99 -28.37
CA ALA A 749 -36.80 -13.08 -29.68
C ALA A 749 -37.87 -13.11 -30.79
N ILE A 750 -37.60 -12.44 -31.92
CA ILE A 750 -38.46 -12.49 -33.10
C ILE A 750 -38.27 -13.82 -33.84
N ASP A 751 -37.01 -14.30 -33.93
CA ASP A 751 -36.61 -15.47 -34.71
C ASP A 751 -35.84 -16.52 -33.88
N TYR A 752 -35.64 -17.69 -34.48
CA TYR A 752 -34.80 -18.75 -33.93
C TYR A 752 -33.32 -18.37 -33.89
N ILE A 753 -32.64 -18.86 -32.87
CA ILE A 753 -31.20 -18.88 -32.78
C ILE A 753 -30.73 -20.30 -33.08
N TYR A 754 -29.87 -20.42 -34.09
CA TYR A 754 -29.34 -21.69 -34.57
C TYR A 754 -27.94 -21.92 -34.01
N ALA A 755 -27.63 -23.16 -33.65
CA ALA A 755 -26.27 -23.58 -33.33
C ALA A 755 -26.05 -25.03 -33.78
N THR A 756 -24.82 -25.33 -34.22
CA THR A 756 -24.37 -26.68 -34.58
C THR A 756 -23.22 -27.06 -33.66
N ILE A 757 -23.35 -28.18 -32.98
CA ILE A 757 -22.34 -28.75 -32.08
C ILE A 757 -21.81 -30.06 -32.68
N LEU A 758 -20.48 -30.22 -32.68
CA LEU A 758 -19.80 -31.39 -33.20
C LEU A 758 -19.28 -32.24 -32.04
N VAL A 759 -19.72 -33.51 -31.98
CA VAL A 759 -19.22 -34.51 -31.04
C VAL A 759 -18.27 -35.42 -31.79
N LYS A 760 -17.01 -35.46 -31.38
CA LYS A 760 -15.97 -36.25 -32.04
C LYS A 760 -15.28 -37.17 -31.03
N ASN A 761 -15.03 -38.41 -31.43
CA ASN A 761 -14.21 -39.36 -30.66
C ASN A 761 -12.72 -39.08 -30.78
#